data_AF-A0A5C2SJB1-F1
#
_entry.id   AF-A0A5C2SJB1-F1
#
_cell.length_a   1.000
_cell.length_b   1.000
_cell.length_c   1.000
_cell.angle_alpha   90.00
_cell.angle_beta   90.00
_cell.angle_gamma   90.00
#
_symmetry.space_group_name_H-M   'P 1'
#
loop_
_entity.id
_entity.type
_entity.pdbx_description
1 polymer ?
#
loop_
_entity_poly.entity_id
_entity_poly.type
_entity_poly.pdbx_seq_one_letter_code
_entity_poly.pdbx_strand_id
1 'polypeptide(L)'
;MSSSNHHDTGAPLPRPSPGKSKAASFSEDGHDHEEHEHPVGALPLPPVDKRRAGLHRALSARQVSMIAIAGTIGTGLFLGTGKSLAQGGPASMLLCYAIVGFIVYITLLLLGEMATQYPVAGSFNAYATRFFSPSYGFALSWNYWFNDAVSVASDLTAAQLVLQYWTSWHTWVISLIFWVFLVTVNAIHVRAYGELEYWLSSLKVITVIVFIILGIAVNVGGNQQHEYIGGKNWHIPGAPFVGGFGGFARVFVTASFAYGGTESLGITAGETKNPSRNMPRVVKFVFWRILLFYILSILLMGLNVPYNYPNLSNKETTTSPFTIVFQMAGSTVAASFMNTVILTSVLSAGNHALFAGTRVLYGLAVTNPPQAPSIFAWTTSAGVPLFALAATSSISGLCFGASFIGSGALWSWLQNIVGVSNQIAWLSIGLSSWKFRRAWVRQGRPLSELKFRAAWTWPWGPPFVVITVTALIIIQGWSSVIPTFSAVDFVSFYIEIPALIVMYIAYMLIRRPRASSAPIALPTETEPVPQHHSIPRRVWNVLTYNDQVDIKTVDLKRDEHEEEPGDVADDEEREMKLHGRWRWFWRIYYAVGLPVDVDISLERLAVEYVDLFLIHDPFKGTELRLQTYRALLDAQRAGKIRSVGVSNFGIKHLEEIRAAGLQTPSVNQIELHPFCQQKPIVAYCREHGIIVQAYSPLIRGKMDHPVFMELANKHEREPAQILLRWSLQHGFIPLPKSATPARIQSNARLYDFSLDEEDMRRLDALDQGKAGAVTWNPVDVE
;
A
#
# COMPACT_ATOMS: atom_id res chain seq x y z
N MET A 1 52.15 17.00 62.95
CA MET A 1 51.62 18.28 62.44
C MET A 1 50.10 18.14 62.46
N SER A 2 49.44 18.58 63.52
CA SER A 2 49.00 19.97 63.78
C SER A 2 47.63 20.26 63.15
N SER A 3 46.67 20.56 64.03
CA SER A 3 45.56 21.53 63.90
C SER A 3 44.48 21.33 62.81
N SER A 4 43.18 21.51 63.08
CA SER A 4 42.47 21.86 64.34
C SER A 4 40.94 21.78 64.15
N ASN A 5 40.20 21.46 65.24
CA ASN A 5 38.90 22.02 65.71
C ASN A 5 37.78 22.33 64.69
N HIS A 6 36.48 22.02 64.88
CA HIS A 6 35.65 21.42 65.95
C HIS A 6 34.36 20.85 65.27
N HIS A 7 33.28 20.34 65.89
CA HIS A 7 32.73 20.34 67.26
C HIS A 7 31.99 19.01 67.58
N ASP A 8 31.46 18.95 68.80
CA ASP A 8 30.37 18.14 69.40
C ASP A 8 29.22 17.63 68.50
N THR A 9 28.46 16.57 68.84
CA THR A 9 28.38 15.70 70.05
C THR A 9 27.74 14.33 69.72
N GLY A 10 27.91 13.33 70.59
CA GLY A 10 26.94 12.21 70.73
C GLY A 10 27.42 10.81 70.32
N ALA A 11 27.74 9.96 71.30
CA ALA A 11 28.10 8.55 71.12
C ALA A 11 26.85 7.61 71.08
N PRO A 12 26.97 6.35 70.61
CA PRO A 12 25.85 5.62 69.98
C PRO A 12 25.16 4.56 70.85
N LEU A 13 23.97 4.13 70.41
CA LEU A 13 23.27 2.90 70.83
C LEU A 13 22.93 2.01 69.60
N PRO A 14 22.66 0.70 69.79
CA PRO A 14 23.12 -0.32 68.83
C PRO A 14 22.17 -0.63 67.66
N ARG A 15 22.75 -1.24 66.61
CA ARG A 15 22.06 -1.72 65.40
C ARG A 15 21.09 -2.87 65.68
N PRO A 16 19.91 -2.86 65.04
CA PRO A 16 19.25 -4.07 64.54
C PRO A 16 19.49 -4.25 63.03
N SER A 17 19.41 -5.50 62.57
CA SER A 17 19.66 -5.95 61.19
C SER A 17 18.67 -5.41 60.13
N PRO A 18 19.10 -5.13 58.89
CA PRO A 18 18.21 -4.70 57.80
C PRO A 18 17.43 -5.88 57.19
N GLY A 19 16.24 -6.17 57.74
CA GLY A 19 15.26 -7.08 57.17
C GLY A 19 14.23 -6.35 56.31
N LYS A 20 14.41 -6.38 54.98
CA LYS A 20 13.42 -6.12 53.90
C LYS A 20 12.18 -5.26 54.27
N SER A 21 12.24 -3.96 53.95
CA SER A 21 11.04 -3.15 53.70
C SER A 21 11.03 -2.70 52.23
N LYS A 22 9.92 -2.94 51.51
CA LYS A 22 9.71 -2.41 50.16
C LYS A 22 9.11 -1.00 50.28
N ALA A 23 9.80 0.00 49.74
CA ALA A 23 9.24 1.34 49.61
C ALA A 23 8.19 1.38 48.49
N ALA A 24 7.12 2.13 48.75
CA ALA A 24 5.90 2.25 47.97
C ALA A 24 6.08 2.55 46.46
N SER A 25 5.31 1.85 45.64
CA SER A 25 4.72 2.39 44.41
C SER A 25 3.23 2.62 44.68
N PHE A 26 2.71 3.81 44.42
CA PHE A 26 1.28 4.11 44.53
C PHE A 26 0.48 3.19 43.60
N SER A 27 -0.56 2.55 44.14
CA SER A 27 -1.55 1.77 43.40
C SER A 27 -2.93 2.38 43.59
N GLU A 28 -3.37 3.20 42.64
CA GLU A 28 -4.78 3.50 42.44
C GLU A 28 -5.38 2.43 41.53
N ASP A 29 -5.62 1.25 42.09
CA ASP A 29 -6.44 0.21 41.46
C ASP A 29 -7.75 0.07 42.27
N GLY A 30 -8.76 0.77 41.79
CA GLY A 30 -10.08 0.89 42.40
C GLY A 30 -11.16 1.13 41.34
N HIS A 31 -11.15 0.30 40.29
CA HIS A 31 -12.23 0.26 39.32
C HIS A 31 -12.95 -1.08 39.38
N ASP A 32 -14.18 -1.02 39.87
CA ASP A 32 -15.12 -2.12 39.87
C ASP A 32 -15.31 -2.66 38.45
N HIS A 33 -15.29 -3.99 38.32
CA HIS A 33 -15.62 -4.67 37.07
C HIS A 33 -17.15 -4.66 36.86
N GLU A 34 -17.70 -3.51 36.48
CA GLU A 34 -18.99 -3.48 35.79
C GLU A 34 -18.81 -4.03 34.37
N GLU A 35 -19.20 -5.29 34.16
CA GLU A 35 -19.48 -5.80 32.81
C GLU A 35 -20.69 -5.06 32.24
N HIS A 36 -20.47 -3.94 31.56
CA HIS A 36 -21.51 -3.30 30.75
C HIS A 36 -21.93 -4.25 29.62
N GLU A 37 -23.06 -4.96 29.80
CA GLU A 37 -23.73 -5.70 28.72
C GLU A 37 -23.99 -4.75 27.55
N HIS A 38 -23.21 -4.87 26.48
CA HIS A 38 -23.40 -4.04 25.29
C HIS A 38 -24.76 -4.37 24.66
N PRO A 39 -25.63 -3.36 24.39
CA PRO A 39 -26.78 -3.58 23.52
C PRO A 39 -26.31 -3.99 22.12
N VAL A 40 -27.23 -4.42 21.25
CA VAL A 40 -26.96 -4.86 19.87
C VAL A 40 -26.61 -3.69 18.92
N GLY A 41 -25.84 -2.72 19.41
CA GLY A 41 -25.07 -1.80 18.60
C GLY A 41 -23.89 -2.52 17.94
N ALA A 42 -23.22 -1.82 17.02
CA ALA A 42 -22.06 -2.33 16.30
C ALA A 42 -21.06 -3.05 17.23
N LEU A 43 -20.66 -4.27 16.84
CA LEU A 43 -19.42 -4.83 17.38
C LEU A 43 -18.30 -3.80 17.13
N PRO A 44 -17.42 -3.54 18.11
CA PRO A 44 -16.29 -2.63 17.91
C PRO A 44 -15.51 -3.07 16.68
N LEU A 45 -15.05 -2.12 15.85
CA LEU A 45 -14.07 -2.51 14.85
C LEU A 45 -12.82 -3.02 15.59
N PRO A 46 -12.09 -4.00 15.03
CA PRO A 46 -10.76 -4.31 15.55
C PRO A 46 -9.96 -2.98 15.54
N PRO A 47 -9.44 -2.56 16.70
CA PRO A 47 -8.93 -1.20 16.85
C PRO A 47 -7.78 -0.95 15.88
N VAL A 48 -7.71 0.26 15.33
CA VAL A 48 -6.53 0.73 14.60
C VAL A 48 -5.35 0.65 15.56
N ASP A 49 -4.37 -0.21 15.28
CA ASP A 49 -3.31 -0.65 16.20
C ASP A 49 -2.62 0.49 16.97
N LYS A 50 -3.14 0.82 18.16
CA LYS A 50 -2.55 1.81 19.09
C LYS A 50 -2.08 1.22 20.43
N ARG A 51 -2.32 -0.07 20.72
CA ARG A 51 -2.03 -0.67 22.06
C ARG A 51 -1.44 -2.09 22.11
N ARG A 52 -1.17 -2.77 20.99
CA ARG A 52 -0.42 -4.05 20.94
C ARG A 52 0.53 -4.05 19.75
N ALA A 53 1.54 -4.92 19.76
CA ALA A 53 2.54 -5.04 18.69
C ALA A 53 1.92 -5.61 17.39
N GLY A 54 1.31 -4.72 16.61
CA GLY A 54 0.53 -5.04 15.42
C GLY A 54 1.31 -5.08 14.11
N LEU A 55 0.60 -4.98 13.00
CA LEU A 55 1.19 -5.01 11.65
C LEU A 55 2.01 -3.74 11.39
N HIS A 56 3.26 -3.90 10.94
CA HIS A 56 4.12 -2.76 10.62
C HIS A 56 3.64 -2.06 9.33
N ARG A 57 3.30 -0.77 9.43
CA ARG A 57 3.00 0.14 8.31
C ARG A 57 4.28 0.46 7.51
N ALA A 58 4.78 -0.53 6.78
CA ALA A 58 6.12 -0.49 6.17
C ALA A 58 6.12 -0.29 4.65
N LEU A 59 4.96 -0.23 4.00
CA LEU A 59 4.81 0.02 2.56
C LEU A 59 4.93 1.51 2.24
N SER A 60 5.79 1.85 1.29
CA SER A 60 5.97 3.21 0.78
C SER A 60 4.84 3.64 -0.15
N ALA A 61 4.57 4.95 -0.24
CA ALA A 61 3.50 5.50 -1.09
C ALA A 61 3.58 5.05 -2.57
N ARG A 62 4.80 4.91 -3.13
CA ARG A 62 5.01 4.37 -4.49
C ARG A 62 4.58 2.91 -4.63
N GLN A 63 4.80 2.08 -3.60
CA GLN A 63 4.40 0.67 -3.59
C GLN A 63 2.88 0.58 -3.48
N VAL A 64 2.27 1.26 -2.50
CA VAL A 64 0.80 1.29 -2.32
C VAL A 64 0.09 1.78 -3.60
N SER A 65 0.63 2.81 -4.25
CA SER A 65 0.05 3.34 -5.49
C SER A 65 0.14 2.34 -6.65
N MET A 66 1.30 1.67 -6.83
CA MET A 66 1.43 0.64 -7.86
C MET A 66 0.59 -0.61 -7.57
N ILE A 67 0.52 -1.07 -6.33
CA ILE A 67 -0.37 -2.15 -5.88
C ILE A 67 -1.82 -1.82 -6.25
N ALA A 68 -2.28 -0.59 -5.95
CA ALA A 68 -3.63 -0.16 -6.27
C ALA A 68 -3.91 0.02 -7.77
N ILE A 69 -2.91 0.44 -8.56
CA ILE A 69 -3.06 0.63 -10.01
C ILE A 69 -3.04 -0.72 -10.76
N ALA A 70 -2.21 -1.66 -10.33
CA ALA A 70 -1.78 -2.78 -11.17
C ALA A 70 -1.84 -4.17 -10.52
N GLY A 71 -1.90 -4.27 -9.18
CA GLY A 71 -2.17 -5.53 -8.48
C GLY A 71 -3.53 -6.13 -8.84
N THR A 72 -4.48 -5.29 -9.28
CA THR A 72 -5.79 -5.72 -9.78
C THR A 72 -5.80 -6.08 -11.27
N ILE A 73 -4.68 -5.92 -11.99
CA ILE A 73 -4.55 -6.37 -13.40
C ILE A 73 -4.03 -7.81 -13.35
N GLY A 74 -4.96 -8.76 -13.31
CA GLY A 74 -4.67 -10.18 -13.10
C GLY A 74 -4.76 -11.05 -14.34
N THR A 75 -4.78 -12.36 -14.10
CA THR A 75 -4.86 -13.43 -15.12
C THR A 75 -6.12 -13.36 -15.97
N GLY A 76 -7.24 -12.88 -15.42
CA GLY A 76 -8.51 -12.72 -16.13
C GLY A 76 -8.45 -11.83 -17.38
N LEU A 77 -7.61 -10.78 -17.39
CA LEU A 77 -7.47 -9.90 -18.56
C LEU A 77 -6.64 -10.55 -19.68
N PHE A 78 -5.57 -11.26 -19.35
CA PHE A 78 -4.64 -11.79 -20.37
C PHE A 78 -4.99 -13.21 -20.87
N LEU A 79 -5.59 -14.05 -20.02
CA LEU A 79 -5.97 -15.43 -20.35
C LEU A 79 -7.47 -15.56 -20.67
N GLY A 80 -8.34 -14.78 -20.02
CA GLY A 80 -9.80 -14.90 -20.20
C GLY A 80 -10.34 -14.25 -21.48
N THR A 81 -9.63 -13.28 -22.04
CA THR A 81 -10.12 -12.45 -23.15
C THR A 81 -10.19 -13.17 -24.50
N GLY A 82 -9.28 -14.12 -24.79
CA GLY A 82 -9.37 -14.94 -26.00
C GLY A 82 -10.65 -15.78 -26.05
N LYS A 83 -10.91 -16.55 -24.99
CA LYS A 83 -12.17 -17.28 -24.80
C LYS A 83 -13.39 -16.35 -24.88
N SER A 84 -13.32 -15.16 -24.27
CA SER A 84 -14.43 -14.19 -24.31
C SER A 84 -14.72 -13.70 -25.73
N LEU A 85 -13.70 -13.34 -26.49
CA LEU A 85 -13.83 -12.88 -27.87
C LEU A 85 -14.42 -14.00 -28.75
N ALA A 86 -13.89 -15.22 -28.64
CA ALA A 86 -14.35 -16.37 -29.41
C ALA A 86 -15.80 -16.79 -29.10
N GLN A 87 -16.24 -16.67 -27.84
CA GLN A 87 -17.55 -17.18 -27.40
C GLN A 87 -18.69 -16.15 -27.45
N GLY A 88 -18.40 -14.85 -27.29
CA GLY A 88 -19.41 -13.79 -27.31
C GLY A 88 -19.24 -12.74 -28.41
N GLY A 89 -18.07 -12.68 -29.06
CA GLY A 89 -17.78 -11.67 -30.09
C GLY A 89 -17.44 -10.29 -29.51
N PRO A 90 -16.98 -9.37 -30.38
CA PRO A 90 -16.38 -8.12 -29.95
C PRO A 90 -17.36 -7.16 -29.23
N ALA A 91 -18.64 -7.12 -29.62
CA ALA A 91 -19.62 -6.26 -28.93
C ALA A 91 -20.02 -6.82 -27.56
N SER A 92 -20.27 -8.13 -27.46
CA SER A 92 -20.56 -8.75 -26.14
C SER A 92 -19.41 -8.55 -25.18
N MET A 93 -18.17 -8.71 -25.66
CA MET A 93 -16.95 -8.50 -24.87
C MET A 93 -16.82 -7.05 -24.38
N LEU A 94 -16.98 -6.07 -25.26
CA LEU A 94 -16.94 -4.66 -24.87
C LEU A 94 -18.06 -4.29 -23.88
N LEU A 95 -19.30 -4.72 -24.16
CA LEU A 95 -20.47 -4.39 -23.33
C LEU A 95 -20.41 -5.06 -21.94
N CYS A 96 -20.04 -6.34 -21.85
CA CYS A 96 -19.92 -7.02 -20.55
C CYS A 96 -18.86 -6.35 -19.68
N TYR A 97 -17.68 -6.06 -20.23
CA TYR A 97 -16.62 -5.39 -19.46
C TYR A 97 -16.96 -3.94 -19.12
N ALA A 98 -17.73 -3.23 -19.93
CA ALA A 98 -18.25 -1.90 -19.61
C ALA A 98 -19.28 -1.94 -18.46
N ILE A 99 -20.22 -2.88 -18.50
CA ILE A 99 -21.27 -3.04 -17.48
C ILE A 99 -20.64 -3.46 -16.14
N VAL A 100 -19.80 -4.50 -16.12
CA VAL A 100 -19.12 -4.94 -14.89
C VAL A 100 -18.18 -3.86 -14.37
N GLY A 101 -17.41 -3.21 -15.25
CA GLY A 101 -16.53 -2.09 -14.86
C GLY A 101 -17.31 -0.94 -14.21
N PHE A 102 -18.51 -0.62 -14.70
CA PHE A 102 -19.38 0.38 -14.08
C PHE A 102 -19.89 -0.09 -12.70
N ILE A 103 -20.36 -1.33 -12.56
CA ILE A 103 -20.79 -1.90 -11.26
C ILE A 103 -19.65 -1.84 -10.23
N VAL A 104 -18.44 -2.25 -10.61
CA VAL A 104 -17.24 -2.23 -9.76
C VAL A 104 -16.83 -0.80 -9.40
N TYR A 105 -16.95 0.15 -10.34
CA TYR A 105 -16.69 1.57 -10.04
C TYR A 105 -17.66 2.14 -9.01
N ILE A 106 -18.96 1.85 -9.09
CA ILE A 106 -19.91 2.24 -8.04
C ILE A 106 -19.56 1.56 -6.71
N THR A 107 -19.28 0.25 -6.73
CA THR A 107 -18.90 -0.52 -5.53
C THR A 107 -17.69 0.11 -4.82
N LEU A 108 -16.67 0.55 -5.54
CA LEU A 108 -15.48 1.18 -4.97
C LEU A 108 -15.69 2.62 -4.50
N LEU A 109 -16.65 3.36 -5.09
CA LEU A 109 -17.10 4.63 -4.53
C LEU A 109 -17.78 4.44 -3.16
N LEU A 110 -18.58 3.39 -3.01
CA LEU A 110 -19.23 3.04 -1.72
C LEU A 110 -18.20 2.54 -0.70
N LEU A 111 -17.23 1.74 -1.12
CA LEU A 111 -16.13 1.26 -0.27
C LEU A 111 -15.24 2.42 0.19
N GLY A 112 -14.83 3.29 -0.73
CA GLY A 112 -13.99 4.45 -0.43
C GLY A 112 -14.61 5.41 0.58
N GLU A 113 -15.94 5.59 0.52
CA GLU A 113 -16.65 6.36 1.54
C GLU A 113 -16.48 5.74 2.94
N MET A 114 -16.81 4.46 3.12
CA MET A 114 -16.66 3.80 4.42
C MET A 114 -15.19 3.76 4.89
N ALA A 115 -14.25 3.52 3.97
CA ALA A 115 -12.82 3.43 4.26
C ALA A 115 -12.14 4.75 4.60
N THR A 116 -12.72 5.91 4.23
CA THR A 116 -12.25 7.22 4.72
C THR A 116 -12.79 7.56 6.11
N GLN A 117 -13.99 7.10 6.46
CA GLN A 117 -14.56 7.34 7.79
C GLN A 117 -13.97 6.40 8.84
N TYR A 118 -13.77 5.13 8.49
CA TYR A 118 -13.33 4.06 9.39
C TYR A 118 -12.20 3.23 8.76
N PRO A 119 -10.96 3.74 8.64
CA PRO A 119 -9.85 3.06 7.99
C PRO A 119 -9.36 1.88 8.84
N VAL A 120 -9.83 0.67 8.53
CA VAL A 120 -9.48 -0.55 9.26
C VAL A 120 -8.96 -1.65 8.33
N ALA A 121 -7.99 -2.44 8.81
CA ALA A 121 -7.32 -3.46 8.00
C ALA A 121 -8.28 -4.54 7.46
N GLY A 122 -9.34 -4.89 8.22
CA GLY A 122 -10.39 -5.81 7.76
C GLY A 122 -11.35 -5.23 6.71
N SER A 123 -11.33 -3.91 6.50
CA SER A 123 -12.11 -3.19 5.48
C SER A 123 -13.58 -3.64 5.35
N PHE A 124 -14.04 -4.01 4.15
CA PHE A 124 -15.41 -4.44 3.88
C PHE A 124 -15.88 -5.64 4.72
N ASN A 125 -14.98 -6.54 5.12
CA ASN A 125 -15.31 -7.63 6.05
C ASN A 125 -15.70 -7.08 7.43
N ALA A 126 -14.96 -6.08 7.90
CA ALA A 126 -15.27 -5.37 9.14
C ALA A 126 -16.51 -4.47 9.01
N TYR A 127 -16.73 -3.82 7.85
CA TYR A 127 -17.93 -3.01 7.59
C TYR A 127 -19.22 -3.86 7.54
N ALA A 128 -19.16 -5.07 6.98
CA ALA A 128 -20.27 -6.02 7.01
C ALA A 128 -20.64 -6.41 8.45
N THR A 129 -19.63 -6.70 9.27
CA THR A 129 -19.77 -6.98 10.71
C THR A 129 -20.36 -5.78 11.47
N ARG A 130 -19.88 -4.55 11.19
CA ARG A 130 -20.26 -3.31 11.90
C ARG A 130 -21.64 -2.76 11.51
N PHE A 131 -21.96 -2.73 10.22
CA PHE A 131 -23.12 -2.00 9.70
C PHE A 131 -24.26 -2.91 9.24
N PHE A 132 -23.99 -4.18 8.90
CA PHE A 132 -25.01 -5.07 8.36
C PHE A 132 -25.46 -6.15 9.37
N SER A 133 -24.59 -7.12 9.68
CA SER A 133 -24.86 -8.24 10.60
C SER A 133 -23.52 -8.87 11.04
N PRO A 134 -23.31 -9.10 12.36
CA PRO A 134 -22.13 -9.79 12.87
C PRO A 134 -21.93 -11.20 12.31
N SER A 135 -22.99 -12.00 12.21
CA SER A 135 -22.90 -13.38 11.74
C SER A 135 -22.67 -13.45 10.23
N TYR A 136 -23.23 -12.49 9.48
CA TYR A 136 -22.94 -12.34 8.06
C TYR A 136 -21.49 -11.90 7.84
N GLY A 137 -21.00 -10.94 8.64
CA GLY A 137 -19.60 -10.49 8.61
C GLY A 137 -18.59 -11.60 8.91
N PHE A 138 -18.90 -12.49 9.87
CA PHE A 138 -18.12 -13.72 10.12
C PHE A 138 -18.07 -14.62 8.88
N ALA A 139 -19.23 -14.95 8.31
CA ALA A 139 -19.32 -15.85 7.15
C ALA A 139 -18.61 -15.29 5.92
N LEU A 140 -18.78 -13.98 5.66
CA LEU A 140 -18.08 -13.24 4.61
C LEU A 140 -16.56 -13.28 4.79
N SER A 141 -16.07 -13.01 6.00
CA SER A 141 -14.63 -12.97 6.28
C SER A 141 -13.95 -14.32 6.03
N TRP A 142 -14.61 -15.42 6.40
CA TRP A 142 -14.12 -16.78 6.12
C TRP A 142 -14.23 -17.16 4.65
N ASN A 143 -15.31 -16.77 3.95
CA ASN A 143 -15.43 -16.94 2.50
C ASN A 143 -14.32 -16.18 1.76
N TYR A 144 -14.05 -14.93 2.15
CA TYR A 144 -13.02 -14.12 1.49
C TYR A 144 -11.60 -14.62 1.80
N TRP A 145 -11.32 -15.09 3.03
CA TRP A 145 -10.04 -15.78 3.32
C TRP A 145 -9.86 -17.05 2.48
N PHE A 146 -10.93 -17.85 2.32
CA PHE A 146 -10.89 -19.05 1.49
C PHE A 146 -10.68 -18.70 0.01
N ASN A 147 -11.32 -17.64 -0.48
CA ASN A 147 -11.07 -17.07 -1.82
C ASN A 147 -9.59 -16.72 -1.99
N ASP A 148 -8.98 -15.94 -1.09
CA ASP A 148 -7.56 -15.60 -1.19
C ASP A 148 -6.68 -16.86 -1.29
N ALA A 149 -6.95 -17.89 -0.48
CA ALA A 149 -6.21 -19.16 -0.54
C ALA A 149 -6.44 -19.95 -1.84
N VAL A 150 -7.66 -20.00 -2.36
CA VAL A 150 -8.04 -20.63 -3.64
C VAL A 150 -7.51 -19.86 -4.85
N SER A 151 -7.45 -18.54 -4.75
CA SER A 151 -6.94 -17.64 -5.79
C SER A 151 -5.45 -17.90 -6.04
N VAL A 152 -4.64 -18.05 -4.98
CA VAL A 152 -3.25 -18.52 -5.09
C VAL A 152 -3.17 -19.87 -5.82
N ALA A 153 -4.02 -20.85 -5.47
CA ALA A 153 -4.03 -22.15 -6.15
C ALA A 153 -4.43 -22.07 -7.64
N SER A 154 -5.41 -21.21 -7.96
CA SER A 154 -5.81 -20.88 -9.32
C SER A 154 -4.63 -20.31 -10.11
N ASP A 155 -3.92 -19.34 -9.54
CA ASP A 155 -2.76 -18.74 -10.19
C ASP A 155 -1.58 -19.72 -10.33
N LEU A 156 -1.28 -20.56 -9.33
CA LEU A 156 -0.27 -21.63 -9.50
C LEU A 156 -0.62 -22.61 -10.63
N THR A 157 -1.91 -22.89 -10.81
CA THR A 157 -2.42 -23.70 -11.93
C THR A 157 -2.33 -22.92 -13.25
N ALA A 158 -2.57 -21.61 -13.24
CA ALA A 158 -2.37 -20.74 -14.41
C ALA A 158 -0.90 -20.69 -14.84
N ALA A 159 0.04 -20.56 -13.90
CA ALA A 159 1.47 -20.61 -14.15
C ALA A 159 1.86 -21.95 -14.81
N GLN A 160 1.30 -23.07 -14.33
CA GLN A 160 1.54 -24.39 -14.91
C GLN A 160 1.12 -24.46 -16.39
N LEU A 161 0.00 -23.83 -16.76
CA LEU A 161 -0.49 -23.75 -18.14
C LEU A 161 0.38 -22.81 -19.00
N VAL A 162 0.77 -21.65 -18.47
CA VAL A 162 1.61 -20.67 -19.19
C VAL A 162 3.01 -21.26 -19.47
N LEU A 163 3.57 -21.99 -18.50
CA LEU A 163 4.89 -22.63 -18.63
C LEU A 163 4.96 -23.70 -19.73
N GLN A 164 3.82 -24.33 -20.09
CA GLN A 164 3.75 -25.31 -21.18
C GLN A 164 4.16 -24.73 -22.54
N TYR A 165 4.16 -23.40 -22.68
CA TYR A 165 4.68 -22.71 -23.87
C TYR A 165 6.20 -22.93 -24.09
N TRP A 166 7.00 -22.93 -23.02
CA TRP A 166 8.46 -23.12 -23.12
C TRP A 166 8.90 -24.56 -22.85
N THR A 167 8.20 -25.29 -21.99
CA THR A 167 8.57 -26.66 -21.65
C THR A 167 7.37 -27.50 -21.22
N SER A 168 7.29 -28.73 -21.70
CA SER A 168 6.33 -29.74 -21.21
C SER A 168 6.87 -30.51 -19.99
N TRP A 169 8.14 -30.34 -19.62
CA TRP A 169 8.76 -31.05 -18.52
C TRP A 169 8.27 -30.51 -17.17
N HIS A 170 7.52 -31.36 -16.44
CA HIS A 170 7.09 -31.17 -15.05
C HIS A 170 6.72 -29.72 -14.66
N THR A 171 5.91 -29.03 -15.45
CA THR A 171 5.57 -27.61 -15.20
C THR A 171 4.95 -27.35 -13.84
N TRP A 172 4.32 -28.36 -13.23
CA TRP A 172 3.81 -28.31 -11.86
C TRP A 172 4.91 -28.14 -10.79
N VAL A 173 6.13 -28.65 -11.02
CA VAL A 173 7.29 -28.46 -10.13
C VAL A 173 7.76 -27.01 -10.17
N ILE A 174 7.74 -26.39 -11.34
CA ILE A 174 8.10 -24.97 -11.50
C ILE A 174 7.05 -24.08 -10.81
N SER A 175 5.75 -24.39 -10.94
CA SER A 175 4.71 -23.75 -10.12
C SER A 175 4.93 -23.95 -8.62
N LEU A 176 5.34 -25.14 -8.17
CA LEU A 176 5.65 -25.39 -6.76
C LEU A 176 6.86 -24.55 -6.27
N ILE A 177 7.89 -24.38 -7.11
CA ILE A 177 9.02 -23.48 -6.83
C ILE A 177 8.54 -22.02 -6.71
N PHE A 178 7.64 -21.56 -7.58
CA PHE A 178 7.04 -20.24 -7.46
C PHE A 178 6.21 -20.09 -6.17
N TRP A 179 5.44 -21.09 -5.77
CA TRP A 179 4.72 -21.08 -4.49
C TRP A 179 5.67 -20.94 -3.29
N VAL A 180 6.73 -21.75 -3.22
CA VAL A 180 7.75 -21.66 -2.16
C VAL A 180 8.44 -20.30 -2.15
N PHE A 181 8.74 -19.74 -3.33
CA PHE A 181 9.28 -18.38 -3.46
C PHE A 181 8.32 -17.32 -2.91
N LEU A 182 7.04 -17.35 -3.30
CA LEU A 182 6.03 -16.40 -2.82
C LEU A 182 5.82 -16.49 -1.30
N VAL A 183 5.75 -17.70 -0.74
CA VAL A 183 5.67 -17.91 0.72
C VAL A 183 6.91 -17.34 1.42
N THR A 184 8.10 -17.56 0.86
CA THR A 184 9.36 -17.08 1.43
C THR A 184 9.45 -15.55 1.42
N VAL A 185 9.10 -14.90 0.30
CA VAL A 185 9.07 -13.43 0.21
C VAL A 185 8.08 -12.82 1.21
N ASN A 186 6.90 -13.42 1.36
CA ASN A 186 5.89 -12.98 2.32
C ASN A 186 6.27 -13.28 3.78
N ALA A 187 7.12 -14.28 4.05
CA ALA A 187 7.59 -14.63 5.38
C ALA A 187 8.70 -13.70 5.91
N ILE A 188 9.54 -13.14 5.04
CA ILE A 188 10.73 -12.35 5.44
C ILE A 188 10.33 -10.96 5.98
N HIS A 189 9.68 -10.12 5.17
CA HIS A 189 9.33 -8.75 5.56
C HIS A 189 8.29 -8.14 4.60
N VAL A 190 7.36 -7.34 5.13
CA VAL A 190 6.28 -6.66 4.36
C VAL A 190 6.83 -5.81 3.19
N ARG A 191 8.01 -5.19 3.36
CA ARG A 191 8.71 -4.45 2.29
C ARG A 191 9.18 -5.33 1.13
N ALA A 192 9.54 -6.60 1.37
CA ALA A 192 10.00 -7.50 0.31
C ALA A 192 8.83 -7.86 -0.63
N TYR A 193 7.66 -8.14 -0.06
CA TYR A 193 6.39 -8.19 -0.80
C TYR A 193 6.15 -6.90 -1.61
N GLY A 194 6.27 -5.72 -0.97
CA GLY A 194 6.00 -4.44 -1.63
C GLY A 194 6.93 -4.11 -2.80
N GLU A 195 8.23 -4.43 -2.71
CA GLU A 195 9.17 -4.27 -3.83
C GLU A 195 8.91 -5.28 -4.94
N LEU A 196 8.71 -6.57 -4.62
CA LEU A 196 8.37 -7.59 -5.61
C LEU A 196 7.13 -7.18 -6.40
N GLU A 197 6.08 -6.77 -5.68
CA GLU A 197 4.81 -6.39 -6.27
C GLU A 197 4.95 -5.14 -7.15
N TYR A 198 5.70 -4.12 -6.70
CA TYR A 198 5.99 -2.92 -7.48
C TYR A 198 6.60 -3.24 -8.85
N TRP A 199 7.61 -4.11 -8.91
CA TRP A 199 8.27 -4.48 -10.18
C TRP A 199 7.40 -5.35 -11.08
N LEU A 200 6.76 -6.38 -10.53
CA LEU A 200 5.85 -7.25 -11.30
C LEU A 200 4.67 -6.45 -11.87
N SER A 201 4.05 -5.58 -11.06
CA SER A 201 2.97 -4.68 -11.47
C SER A 201 3.39 -3.67 -12.56
N SER A 202 4.59 -3.11 -12.46
CA SER A 202 5.10 -2.13 -13.44
C SER A 202 5.17 -2.71 -14.85
N LEU A 203 5.64 -3.95 -14.99
CA LEU A 203 5.72 -4.64 -16.29
C LEU A 203 4.34 -4.80 -16.96
N LYS A 204 3.29 -5.09 -16.18
CA LYS A 204 1.91 -5.20 -16.70
C LYS A 204 1.43 -3.88 -17.29
N VAL A 205 1.57 -2.79 -16.52
CA VAL A 205 1.11 -1.45 -16.92
C VAL A 205 1.81 -0.99 -18.19
N ILE A 206 3.14 -1.13 -18.25
CA ILE A 206 3.94 -0.79 -19.44
C ILE A 206 3.46 -1.63 -20.63
N THR A 207 3.25 -2.93 -20.46
CA THR A 207 2.80 -3.81 -21.55
C THR A 207 1.43 -3.42 -22.09
N VAL A 208 0.47 -3.07 -21.23
CA VAL A 208 -0.86 -2.64 -21.69
C VAL A 208 -0.80 -1.28 -22.39
N ILE A 209 0.03 -0.34 -21.93
CA ILE A 209 0.25 0.96 -22.62
C ILE A 209 0.85 0.72 -24.02
N VAL A 210 1.87 -0.13 -24.13
CA VAL A 210 2.48 -0.48 -25.43
C VAL A 210 1.46 -1.20 -26.33
N PHE A 211 0.66 -2.12 -25.79
CA PHE A 211 -0.43 -2.78 -26.52
C PHE A 211 -1.48 -1.79 -27.02
N ILE A 212 -1.83 -0.76 -26.25
CA ILE A 212 -2.78 0.27 -26.70
C ILE A 212 -2.21 1.05 -27.89
N ILE A 213 -0.95 1.50 -27.80
CA ILE A 213 -0.28 2.26 -28.86
C ILE A 213 -0.16 1.41 -30.14
N LEU A 214 0.36 0.18 -30.02
CA LEU A 214 0.51 -0.73 -31.16
C LEU A 214 -0.84 -1.21 -31.71
N GLY A 215 -1.84 -1.42 -30.85
CA GLY A 215 -3.19 -1.81 -31.26
C GLY A 215 -3.88 -0.72 -32.08
N ILE A 216 -3.67 0.55 -31.74
CA ILE A 216 -4.12 1.68 -32.58
C ILE A 216 -3.35 1.68 -33.91
N ALA A 217 -2.02 1.58 -33.88
CA ALA A 217 -1.19 1.57 -35.08
C ALA A 217 -1.56 0.43 -36.05
N VAL A 218 -1.68 -0.80 -35.55
CA VAL A 218 -2.12 -1.99 -36.29
C VAL A 218 -3.50 -1.79 -36.91
N ASN A 219 -4.44 -1.16 -36.19
CA ASN A 219 -5.79 -0.93 -36.70
C ASN A 219 -5.83 0.04 -37.88
N VAL A 220 -5.01 1.10 -37.83
CA VAL A 220 -4.99 2.16 -38.85
C VAL A 220 -4.10 1.85 -40.08
N GLY A 221 -3.44 0.69 -40.13
CA GLY A 221 -2.61 0.26 -41.26
C GLY A 221 -1.12 0.05 -40.97
N GLY A 222 -0.67 0.27 -39.73
CA GLY A 222 0.69 -0.03 -39.26
C GLY A 222 0.96 -1.52 -39.00
N ASN A 223 0.20 -2.41 -39.64
CA ASN A 223 0.43 -3.86 -39.61
C ASN A 223 1.29 -4.31 -40.80
N GLN A 224 1.78 -5.56 -40.74
CA GLN A 224 2.63 -6.13 -41.81
C GLN A 224 1.94 -6.23 -43.18
N GLN A 225 0.61 -6.31 -43.23
CA GLN A 225 -0.15 -6.32 -44.49
C GLN A 225 -0.35 -4.91 -45.07
N HIS A 226 -0.03 -3.86 -44.32
CA HIS A 226 -0.37 -2.46 -44.62
C HIS A 226 -1.87 -2.22 -44.91
N GLU A 227 -2.75 -3.04 -44.34
CA GLU A 227 -4.20 -2.95 -44.50
C GLU A 227 -4.87 -2.12 -43.40
N TYR A 228 -5.76 -1.20 -43.76
CA TYR A 228 -6.67 -0.59 -42.78
C TYR A 228 -7.69 -1.63 -42.29
N ILE A 229 -7.63 -1.99 -41.00
CA ILE A 229 -8.56 -2.94 -40.40
C ILE A 229 -9.86 -2.23 -40.00
N GLY A 230 -9.75 -1.08 -39.33
CA GLY A 230 -10.89 -0.35 -38.79
C GLY A 230 -11.84 -1.25 -38.01
N GLY A 231 -13.13 -1.23 -38.38
CA GLY A 231 -14.18 -2.08 -37.81
C GLY A 231 -14.43 -3.41 -38.55
N LYS A 232 -13.57 -3.86 -39.47
CA LYS A 232 -13.79 -5.07 -40.32
C LYS A 232 -14.19 -6.30 -39.50
N ASN A 233 -13.49 -6.56 -38.39
CA ASN A 233 -13.73 -7.71 -37.51
C ASN A 233 -15.05 -7.66 -36.70
N TRP A 234 -15.73 -6.52 -36.68
CA TRP A 234 -17.07 -6.40 -36.07
C TRP A 234 -18.21 -6.76 -37.04
N HIS A 235 -17.90 -6.86 -38.34
CA HIS A 235 -18.88 -7.07 -39.43
C HIS A 235 -18.73 -8.42 -40.14
N ILE A 236 -17.78 -9.27 -39.71
CA ILE A 236 -17.66 -10.64 -40.24
C ILE A 236 -18.88 -11.49 -39.84
N PRO A 237 -19.28 -12.51 -40.63
CA PRO A 237 -20.46 -13.31 -40.33
C PRO A 237 -20.45 -13.88 -38.91
N GLY A 238 -21.52 -13.68 -38.14
CA GLY A 238 -21.61 -14.08 -36.73
C GLY A 238 -21.14 -13.03 -35.70
N ALA A 239 -20.38 -12.03 -36.13
CA ALA A 239 -20.11 -10.82 -35.36
C ALA A 239 -21.29 -9.81 -35.47
N PRO A 240 -21.43 -8.85 -34.54
CA PRO A 240 -20.57 -8.62 -33.38
C PRO A 240 -21.03 -9.33 -32.09
N PHE A 241 -22.17 -10.04 -32.11
CA PHE A 241 -22.76 -10.78 -30.99
C PHE A 241 -22.74 -12.31 -31.25
N VAL A 242 -21.57 -12.92 -31.10
CA VAL A 242 -21.38 -14.37 -31.33
C VAL A 242 -22.15 -15.15 -30.26
N GLY A 243 -22.87 -16.19 -30.66
CA GLY A 243 -23.67 -17.00 -29.73
C GLY A 243 -24.86 -16.27 -29.07
N GLY A 244 -25.20 -15.06 -29.53
CA GLY A 244 -26.31 -14.26 -29.00
C GLY A 244 -26.23 -14.06 -27.49
N PHE A 245 -27.38 -14.15 -26.80
CA PHE A 245 -27.44 -14.02 -25.34
C PHE A 245 -26.62 -15.09 -24.59
N GLY A 246 -26.50 -16.31 -25.13
CA GLY A 246 -25.69 -17.37 -24.54
C GLY A 246 -24.20 -17.05 -24.57
N GLY A 247 -23.72 -16.44 -25.65
CA GLY A 247 -22.36 -15.90 -25.75
C GLY A 247 -22.13 -14.72 -24.79
N PHE A 248 -23.07 -13.77 -24.76
CA PHE A 248 -23.07 -12.65 -23.82
C PHE A 248 -22.96 -13.10 -22.36
N ALA A 249 -23.80 -14.04 -21.92
CA ALA A 249 -23.78 -14.56 -20.53
C ALA A 249 -22.43 -15.22 -20.18
N ARG A 250 -21.82 -15.99 -21.09
CA ARG A 250 -20.49 -16.63 -20.87
C ARG A 250 -19.36 -15.62 -20.75
N VAL A 251 -19.40 -14.56 -21.56
CA VAL A 251 -18.47 -13.43 -21.46
C VAL A 251 -18.65 -12.70 -20.13
N PHE A 252 -19.90 -12.53 -19.68
CA PHE A 252 -20.22 -11.83 -18.45
C PHE A 252 -19.52 -12.44 -17.23
N VAL A 253 -19.46 -13.78 -17.14
CA VAL A 253 -18.71 -14.50 -16.08
C VAL A 253 -17.22 -14.14 -16.11
N THR A 254 -16.61 -14.19 -17.29
CA THR A 254 -15.18 -13.93 -17.47
C THR A 254 -14.84 -12.47 -17.17
N ALA A 255 -15.73 -11.54 -17.53
CA ALA A 255 -15.62 -10.13 -17.18
C ALA A 255 -15.69 -9.92 -15.64
N SER A 256 -16.63 -10.59 -14.95
CA SER A 256 -16.72 -10.52 -13.50
C SER A 256 -15.47 -11.03 -12.80
N PHE A 257 -14.91 -12.17 -13.22
CA PHE A 257 -13.65 -12.66 -12.68
C PHE A 257 -12.49 -11.68 -12.94
N ALA A 258 -12.42 -11.08 -14.14
CA ALA A 258 -11.33 -10.18 -14.52
C ALA A 258 -11.27 -8.84 -13.74
N TYR A 259 -12.38 -8.42 -13.12
CA TYR A 259 -12.43 -7.26 -12.20
C TYR A 259 -12.39 -7.64 -10.71
N GLY A 260 -12.27 -8.93 -10.38
CA GLY A 260 -12.14 -9.42 -9.01
C GLY A 260 -10.90 -8.88 -8.29
N GLY A 261 -10.94 -8.83 -6.95
CA GLY A 261 -9.83 -8.35 -6.13
C GLY A 261 -9.60 -6.84 -6.22
N THR A 262 -10.51 -6.07 -6.82
CA THR A 262 -10.40 -4.60 -6.85
C THR A 262 -10.81 -3.94 -5.53
N GLU A 263 -11.61 -4.65 -4.75
CA GLU A 263 -12.01 -4.45 -3.36
C GLU A 263 -10.86 -4.60 -2.35
N SER A 264 -9.76 -5.28 -2.71
CA SER A 264 -8.57 -5.41 -1.85
C SER A 264 -7.90 -4.06 -1.56
N LEU A 265 -8.13 -3.06 -2.42
CA LEU A 265 -7.77 -1.66 -2.16
C LEU A 265 -8.27 -1.20 -0.78
N GLY A 266 -9.46 -1.66 -0.38
CA GLY A 266 -10.00 -1.38 0.94
C GLY A 266 -9.17 -1.96 2.08
N ILE A 267 -8.50 -3.10 1.91
CA ILE A 267 -7.61 -3.72 2.92
C ILE A 267 -6.35 -2.86 3.08
N THR A 268 -5.78 -2.39 1.97
CA THR A 268 -4.64 -1.46 1.99
C THR A 268 -4.96 -0.10 2.62
N ALA A 269 -6.25 0.24 2.80
CA ALA A 269 -6.67 1.46 3.48
C ALA A 269 -6.16 1.55 4.92
N GLY A 270 -6.19 0.45 5.68
CA GLY A 270 -5.74 0.41 7.07
C GLY A 270 -4.22 0.58 7.24
N GLU A 271 -3.46 0.36 6.16
CA GLU A 271 -2.00 0.54 6.10
C GLU A 271 -1.60 1.88 5.41
N THR A 272 -2.55 2.66 4.90
CA THR A 272 -2.29 3.89 4.13
C THR A 272 -2.15 5.12 5.05
N LYS A 273 -1.08 5.92 4.87
CA LYS A 273 -0.93 7.25 5.50
C LYS A 273 -2.05 8.17 4.99
N ASN A 274 -2.75 8.85 5.89
CA ASN A 274 -3.81 9.85 5.65
C ASN A 274 -4.93 9.32 4.72
N PRO A 275 -5.64 8.24 5.14
CA PRO A 275 -6.60 7.53 4.30
C PRO A 275 -7.75 8.43 3.84
N SER A 276 -8.19 9.40 4.66
CA SER A 276 -9.20 10.41 4.33
C SER A 276 -8.98 11.10 2.99
N ARG A 277 -7.73 11.39 2.65
CA ARG A 277 -7.35 12.12 1.43
C ARG A 277 -6.73 11.23 0.35
N ASN A 278 -6.03 10.16 0.73
CA ASN A 278 -5.42 9.24 -0.23
C ASN A 278 -6.44 8.26 -0.83
N MET A 279 -7.34 7.68 -0.04
CA MET A 279 -8.35 6.74 -0.56
C MET A 279 -9.23 7.36 -1.67
N PRO A 280 -9.74 8.60 -1.56
CA PRO A 280 -10.51 9.23 -2.62
C PRO A 280 -9.73 9.47 -3.91
N ARG A 281 -8.41 9.70 -3.82
CA ARG A 281 -7.54 9.84 -5.00
C ARG A 281 -7.48 8.49 -5.72
N VAL A 282 -7.17 7.42 -4.99
CA VAL A 282 -7.05 6.08 -5.57
C VAL A 282 -8.38 5.61 -6.18
N VAL A 283 -9.50 5.77 -5.47
CA VAL A 283 -10.85 5.42 -6.00
C VAL A 283 -11.19 6.22 -7.27
N LYS A 284 -10.77 7.48 -7.40
CA LYS A 284 -10.91 8.26 -8.65
C LYS A 284 -9.97 7.77 -9.76
N PHE A 285 -8.77 7.30 -9.43
CA PHE A 285 -7.88 6.67 -10.41
C PHE A 285 -8.40 5.32 -10.91
N VAL A 286 -9.20 4.59 -10.11
CA VAL A 286 -9.85 3.36 -10.57
C VAL A 286 -10.73 3.58 -11.80
N PHE A 287 -11.39 4.73 -11.95
CA PHE A 287 -12.16 5.05 -13.16
C PHE A 287 -11.27 4.99 -14.42
N TRP A 288 -10.13 5.68 -14.38
CA TRP A 288 -9.16 5.69 -15.48
C TRP A 288 -8.49 4.32 -15.68
N ARG A 289 -8.23 3.57 -14.59
CA ARG A 289 -7.73 2.19 -14.62
C ARG A 289 -8.69 1.27 -15.42
N ILE A 290 -9.99 1.36 -15.15
CA ILE A 290 -11.03 0.59 -15.84
C ILE A 290 -11.11 1.01 -17.32
N LEU A 291 -11.20 2.31 -17.59
CA LEU A 291 -11.32 2.84 -18.96
C LEU A 291 -10.12 2.46 -19.84
N LEU A 292 -8.89 2.65 -19.34
CA LEU A 292 -7.67 2.43 -20.12
C LEU A 292 -7.29 0.95 -20.20
N PHE A 293 -7.14 0.26 -19.06
CA PHE A 293 -6.57 -1.09 -19.09
C PHE A 293 -7.58 -2.17 -19.48
N TYR A 294 -8.87 -1.96 -19.26
CA TYR A 294 -9.92 -2.92 -19.64
C TYR A 294 -10.64 -2.48 -20.91
N ILE A 295 -11.38 -1.36 -20.88
CA ILE A 295 -12.30 -1.00 -21.98
C ILE A 295 -11.54 -0.73 -23.28
N LEU A 296 -10.49 0.10 -23.24
CA LEU A 296 -9.71 0.42 -24.44
C LEU A 296 -8.92 -0.79 -24.96
N SER A 297 -8.31 -1.59 -24.07
CA SER A 297 -7.65 -2.84 -24.46
C SER A 297 -8.60 -3.80 -25.18
N ILE A 298 -9.82 -3.99 -24.64
CA ILE A 298 -10.82 -4.89 -25.20
C ILE A 298 -11.40 -4.37 -26.52
N LEU A 299 -11.61 -3.06 -26.63
CA LEU A 299 -11.98 -2.44 -27.90
C LEU A 299 -10.92 -2.73 -28.97
N LEU A 300 -9.63 -2.54 -28.67
CA LEU A 300 -8.54 -2.80 -29.60
C LEU A 300 -8.37 -4.29 -29.94
N MET A 301 -8.62 -5.21 -29.00
CA MET A 301 -8.69 -6.65 -29.29
C MET A 301 -9.82 -6.96 -30.27
N GLY A 302 -11.04 -6.50 -29.99
CA GLY A 302 -12.21 -6.77 -30.84
C GLY A 302 -12.14 -6.10 -32.21
N LEU A 303 -11.45 -4.96 -32.32
CA LEU A 303 -11.18 -4.29 -33.60
C LEU A 303 -10.12 -5.05 -34.44
N ASN A 304 -9.02 -5.50 -33.82
CA ASN A 304 -7.88 -6.07 -34.56
C ASN A 304 -7.91 -7.59 -34.75
N VAL A 305 -8.50 -8.34 -33.81
CA VAL A 305 -8.52 -9.81 -33.83
C VAL A 305 -9.94 -10.30 -34.19
N PRO A 306 -10.11 -11.12 -35.24
CA PRO A 306 -11.41 -11.69 -35.59
C PRO A 306 -11.82 -12.77 -34.56
N TYR A 307 -13.11 -12.85 -34.24
CA TYR A 307 -13.61 -13.81 -33.23
C TYR A 307 -13.40 -15.28 -33.62
N ASN A 308 -13.30 -15.57 -34.91
CA ASN A 308 -13.08 -16.90 -35.47
C ASN A 308 -11.60 -17.21 -35.76
N TYR A 309 -10.68 -16.46 -35.14
CA TYR A 309 -9.24 -16.74 -35.24
C TYR A 309 -8.94 -18.19 -34.74
N PRO A 310 -8.09 -18.97 -35.44
CA PRO A 310 -7.82 -20.36 -35.08
C PRO A 310 -7.36 -20.51 -33.62
N ASN A 311 -7.90 -21.49 -32.91
CA ASN A 311 -7.56 -21.81 -31.52
C ASN A 311 -7.71 -20.64 -30.51
N LEU A 312 -8.46 -19.58 -30.84
CA LEU A 312 -8.71 -18.42 -29.94
C LEU A 312 -9.48 -18.79 -28.66
N SER A 313 -10.29 -19.86 -28.70
CA SER A 313 -10.97 -20.41 -27.51
C SER A 313 -10.16 -21.49 -26.77
N ASN A 314 -9.00 -21.92 -27.29
CA ASN A 314 -8.12 -22.80 -26.54
C ASN A 314 -7.51 -22.01 -25.37
N LYS A 315 -7.19 -22.69 -24.26
CA LYS A 315 -6.52 -22.08 -23.10
C LYS A 315 -5.01 -21.88 -23.33
N GLU A 316 -4.57 -21.90 -24.58
CA GLU A 316 -3.18 -21.70 -24.98
C GLU A 316 -2.85 -20.20 -25.00
N THR A 317 -1.69 -19.84 -24.44
CA THR A 317 -1.23 -18.45 -24.37
C THR A 317 -0.74 -17.89 -25.70
N THR A 318 -0.37 -18.77 -26.63
CA THR A 318 0.04 -18.47 -28.01
C THR A 318 -1.05 -17.75 -28.80
N THR A 319 -2.32 -18.05 -28.52
CA THR A 319 -3.49 -17.45 -29.19
C THR A 319 -4.15 -16.34 -28.38
N SER A 320 -3.49 -15.81 -27.34
CA SER A 320 -3.99 -14.62 -26.62
C SER A 320 -4.13 -13.42 -27.57
N PRO A 321 -5.26 -12.66 -27.53
CA PRO A 321 -5.45 -11.47 -28.36
C PRO A 321 -4.32 -10.44 -28.24
N PHE A 322 -3.68 -10.34 -27.08
CA PHE A 322 -2.47 -9.52 -26.90
C PHE A 322 -1.35 -9.97 -27.85
N THR A 323 -0.98 -11.25 -27.78
CA THR A 323 0.08 -11.87 -28.61
C THR A 323 -0.18 -11.64 -30.11
N ILE A 324 -1.42 -11.84 -30.55
CA ILE A 324 -1.80 -11.71 -31.96
C ILE A 324 -1.56 -10.27 -32.46
N VAL A 325 -1.97 -9.24 -31.72
CA VAL A 325 -1.75 -7.83 -32.12
C VAL A 325 -0.25 -7.49 -32.17
N PHE A 326 0.57 -7.98 -31.24
CA PHE A 326 2.02 -7.80 -31.29
C PHE A 326 2.65 -8.50 -32.52
N GLN A 327 2.13 -9.66 -32.92
CA GLN A 327 2.56 -10.35 -34.16
C GLN A 327 2.13 -9.56 -35.42
N MET A 328 0.91 -9.00 -35.44
CA MET A 328 0.43 -8.16 -36.55
C MET A 328 1.24 -6.87 -36.70
N ALA A 329 1.79 -6.33 -35.61
CA ALA A 329 2.77 -5.24 -35.61
C ALA A 329 4.18 -5.67 -36.06
N GLY A 330 4.40 -6.95 -36.36
CA GLY A 330 5.66 -7.51 -36.87
C GLY A 330 6.65 -8.02 -35.82
N SER A 331 6.25 -8.16 -34.55
CA SER A 331 7.15 -8.69 -33.52
C SER A 331 7.24 -10.22 -33.56
N THR A 332 8.41 -10.74 -33.94
CA THR A 332 8.73 -12.19 -33.95
C THR A 332 8.86 -12.79 -32.54
N VAL A 333 9.17 -11.95 -31.54
CA VAL A 333 9.31 -12.35 -30.12
C VAL A 333 8.03 -12.14 -29.29
N ALA A 334 6.95 -11.66 -29.92
CA ALA A 334 5.65 -11.35 -29.31
C ALA A 334 5.14 -12.47 -28.37
N ALA A 335 5.16 -13.72 -28.84
CA ALA A 335 4.64 -14.85 -28.10
C ALA A 335 5.42 -15.13 -26.80
N SER A 336 6.76 -15.10 -26.85
CA SER A 336 7.56 -15.31 -25.64
C SER A 336 7.50 -14.11 -24.70
N PHE A 337 7.47 -12.88 -25.24
CA PHE A 337 7.31 -11.68 -24.42
C PHE A 337 5.97 -11.68 -23.67
N MET A 338 4.86 -11.91 -24.38
CA MET A 338 3.54 -11.95 -23.75
C MET A 338 3.40 -13.11 -22.76
N ASN A 339 3.97 -14.28 -23.04
CA ASN A 339 4.02 -15.36 -22.05
C ASN A 339 4.76 -14.95 -20.78
N THR A 340 5.88 -14.21 -20.87
CA THR A 340 6.59 -13.67 -19.70
C THR A 340 5.73 -12.65 -18.94
N VAL A 341 5.02 -11.76 -19.62
CA VAL A 341 4.11 -10.77 -18.99
C VAL A 341 2.93 -11.48 -18.32
N ILE A 342 2.39 -12.53 -18.93
CA ILE A 342 1.33 -13.34 -18.34
C ILE A 342 1.87 -14.04 -17.09
N LEU A 343 3.03 -14.72 -17.17
CA LEU A 343 3.61 -15.44 -16.04
C LEU A 343 3.93 -14.52 -14.86
N THR A 344 4.56 -13.38 -15.11
CA THR A 344 4.80 -12.35 -14.07
C THR A 344 3.50 -11.77 -13.52
N SER A 345 2.44 -11.68 -14.34
CA SER A 345 1.10 -11.29 -13.87
C SER A 345 0.45 -12.33 -12.97
N VAL A 346 0.58 -13.62 -13.30
CA VAL A 346 0.16 -14.75 -12.46
C VAL A 346 0.86 -14.68 -11.09
N LEU A 347 2.18 -14.51 -11.09
CA LEU A 347 2.98 -14.46 -9.86
C LEU A 347 2.57 -13.28 -8.96
N SER A 348 2.30 -12.10 -9.52
CA SER A 348 1.86 -10.94 -8.74
C SER A 348 0.43 -11.09 -8.21
N ALA A 349 -0.49 -11.66 -8.99
CA ALA A 349 -1.85 -11.95 -8.51
C ALA A 349 -1.84 -12.94 -7.33
N GLY A 350 -1.09 -14.04 -7.44
CA GLY A 350 -0.89 -15.00 -6.34
C GLY A 350 -0.14 -14.40 -5.14
N ASN A 351 0.85 -13.53 -5.37
CA ASN A 351 1.56 -12.81 -4.32
C ASN A 351 0.60 -11.91 -3.51
N HIS A 352 -0.23 -11.14 -4.20
CA HIS A 352 -1.24 -10.26 -3.61
C HIS A 352 -2.32 -11.05 -2.85
N ALA A 353 -2.86 -12.12 -3.43
CA ALA A 353 -3.85 -12.97 -2.76
C ALA A 353 -3.29 -13.63 -1.48
N LEU A 354 -2.05 -14.15 -1.54
CA LEU A 354 -1.39 -14.72 -0.36
C LEU A 354 -1.19 -13.67 0.75
N PHE A 355 -0.81 -12.45 0.37
CA PHE A 355 -0.63 -11.32 1.29
C PHE A 355 -1.96 -10.88 1.92
N ALA A 356 -3.04 -10.79 1.12
CA ALA A 356 -4.37 -10.40 1.56
C ALA A 356 -5.00 -11.45 2.50
N GLY A 357 -5.01 -12.72 2.11
CA GLY A 357 -5.60 -13.80 2.92
C GLY A 357 -4.92 -13.95 4.28
N THR A 358 -3.59 -13.81 4.31
CA THR A 358 -2.79 -13.75 5.53
C THR A 358 -3.28 -12.66 6.51
N ARG A 359 -3.73 -11.50 5.99
CA ARG A 359 -4.25 -10.37 6.79
C ARG A 359 -5.72 -10.52 7.16
N VAL A 360 -6.54 -11.11 6.30
CA VAL A 360 -7.94 -11.43 6.63
C VAL A 360 -7.99 -12.45 7.78
N LEU A 361 -7.17 -13.50 7.74
CA LEU A 361 -7.10 -14.51 8.81
C LEU A 361 -6.50 -13.95 10.12
N TYR A 362 -5.45 -13.11 10.04
CA TYR A 362 -4.97 -12.36 11.20
C TYR A 362 -6.07 -11.46 11.79
N GLY A 363 -6.77 -10.71 10.94
CA GLY A 363 -7.90 -9.85 11.31
C GLY A 363 -9.00 -10.60 12.07
N LEU A 364 -9.38 -11.79 11.58
CA LEU A 364 -10.33 -12.68 12.27
C LEU A 364 -9.85 -13.11 13.66
N ALA A 365 -8.55 -13.33 13.85
CA ALA A 365 -7.99 -13.78 15.12
C ALA A 365 -7.80 -12.67 16.17
N VAL A 366 -7.65 -11.40 15.75
CA VAL A 366 -7.53 -10.23 16.65
C VAL A 366 -8.87 -9.57 17.02
N THR A 367 -9.98 -9.99 16.42
CA THR A 367 -11.32 -9.51 16.82
C THR A 367 -11.61 -9.80 18.29
N ASN A 368 -12.43 -8.95 18.92
CA ASN A 368 -13.00 -9.20 20.24
C ASN A 368 -14.53 -9.25 20.16
N PRO A 369 -15.18 -10.41 20.41
CA PRO A 369 -14.58 -11.71 20.72
C PRO A 369 -13.93 -12.38 19.49
N PRO A 370 -12.87 -13.21 19.64
CA PRO A 370 -12.17 -13.81 18.52
C PRO A 370 -13.06 -14.66 17.59
N GLN A 371 -12.81 -14.53 16.28
CA GLN A 371 -13.53 -15.23 15.21
C GLN A 371 -12.68 -16.30 14.49
N ALA A 372 -11.36 -16.33 14.76
CA ALA A 372 -10.46 -17.41 14.37
C ALA A 372 -9.56 -17.79 15.56
N PRO A 373 -8.91 -18.98 15.54
CA PRO A 373 -7.97 -19.41 16.59
C PRO A 373 -6.87 -18.37 16.86
N SER A 374 -6.61 -18.10 18.15
CA SER A 374 -5.68 -17.06 18.61
C SER A 374 -4.23 -17.24 18.15
N ILE A 375 -3.83 -18.45 17.73
CA ILE A 375 -2.53 -18.72 17.12
C ILE A 375 -2.27 -17.87 15.86
N PHE A 376 -3.32 -17.52 15.11
CA PHE A 376 -3.20 -16.69 13.91
C PHE A 376 -3.03 -15.18 14.21
N ALA A 377 -3.23 -14.76 15.47
CA ALA A 377 -2.97 -13.39 15.92
C ALA A 377 -1.49 -13.13 16.28
N TRP A 378 -0.63 -14.15 16.23
CA TRP A 378 0.80 -14.00 16.52
C TRP A 378 1.59 -13.45 15.31
N THR A 379 2.47 -12.48 15.56
CA THR A 379 3.32 -11.80 14.58
C THR A 379 4.80 -11.91 14.93
N THR A 380 5.66 -11.90 13.90
CA THR A 380 7.11 -11.75 14.05
C THR A 380 7.48 -10.31 14.43
N SER A 381 8.74 -10.09 14.84
CA SER A 381 9.34 -8.75 15.00
C SER A 381 9.34 -7.89 13.72
N ALA A 382 9.12 -8.50 12.55
CA ALA A 382 8.94 -7.83 11.26
C ALA A 382 7.47 -7.48 10.94
N GLY A 383 6.54 -7.76 11.86
CA GLY A 383 5.10 -7.53 11.67
C GLY A 383 4.42 -8.54 10.73
N VAL A 384 4.98 -9.75 10.56
CA VAL A 384 4.44 -10.79 9.67
C VAL A 384 3.74 -11.89 10.49
N PRO A 385 2.45 -12.21 10.26
CA PRO A 385 1.76 -13.27 10.99
C PRO A 385 2.00 -14.65 10.33
N LEU A 386 3.11 -15.30 10.68
CA LEU A 386 3.57 -16.53 10.02
C LEU A 386 2.58 -17.70 10.11
N PHE A 387 1.84 -17.86 11.22
CA PHE A 387 0.85 -18.94 11.32
C PHE A 387 -0.34 -18.72 10.36
N ALA A 388 -0.77 -17.48 10.16
CA ALA A 388 -1.81 -17.15 9.20
C ALA A 388 -1.32 -17.36 7.74
N LEU A 389 -0.07 -16.99 7.46
CA LEU A 389 0.61 -17.25 6.18
C LEU A 389 0.75 -18.75 5.90
N ALA A 390 1.13 -19.54 6.91
CA ALA A 390 1.28 -20.99 6.80
C ALA A 390 -0.06 -21.69 6.57
N ALA A 391 -1.12 -21.30 7.28
CA ALA A 391 -2.46 -21.83 7.05
C ALA A 391 -2.98 -21.50 5.64
N THR A 392 -2.90 -20.24 5.24
CA THR A 392 -3.35 -19.77 3.91
C THR A 392 -2.59 -20.50 2.79
N SER A 393 -1.25 -20.53 2.86
CA SER A 393 -0.42 -21.20 1.85
C SER A 393 -0.63 -22.72 1.82
N SER A 394 -0.88 -23.38 2.95
CA SER A 394 -1.17 -24.82 3.01
C SER A 394 -2.46 -25.18 2.29
N ILE A 395 -3.53 -24.39 2.46
CA ILE A 395 -4.78 -24.57 1.70
C ILE A 395 -4.52 -24.36 0.19
N SER A 396 -3.76 -23.33 -0.19
CA SER A 396 -3.37 -23.12 -1.58
C SER A 396 -2.60 -24.31 -2.17
N GLY A 397 -1.66 -24.89 -1.41
CA GLY A 397 -0.90 -26.08 -1.81
C GLY A 397 -1.77 -27.31 -1.99
N LEU A 398 -2.73 -27.55 -1.08
CA LEU A 398 -3.70 -28.65 -1.19
C LEU A 398 -4.62 -28.49 -2.41
N CYS A 399 -5.16 -27.29 -2.64
CA CYS A 399 -5.98 -26.99 -3.81
C CYS A 399 -5.18 -27.11 -5.12
N PHE A 400 -3.92 -26.65 -5.15
CA PHE A 400 -3.03 -26.85 -6.30
C PHE A 400 -2.69 -28.33 -6.52
N GLY A 401 -2.61 -29.13 -5.47
CA GLY A 401 -2.43 -30.59 -5.54
C GLY A 401 -3.54 -31.32 -6.31
N ALA A 402 -4.74 -30.74 -6.42
CA ALA A 402 -5.79 -31.30 -7.27
C ALA A 402 -5.49 -31.19 -8.78
N SER A 403 -4.46 -30.42 -9.20
CA SER A 403 -4.15 -30.15 -10.61
C SER A 403 -3.75 -31.41 -11.39
N PHE A 404 -3.30 -32.47 -10.70
CA PHE A 404 -3.04 -33.78 -11.29
C PHE A 404 -4.27 -34.45 -11.90
N ILE A 405 -5.49 -34.06 -11.48
CA ILE A 405 -6.76 -34.55 -12.07
C ILE A 405 -7.03 -33.87 -13.44
N GLY A 406 -6.43 -32.71 -13.69
CA GLY A 406 -6.53 -31.97 -14.95
C GLY A 406 -6.45 -30.46 -14.72
N SER A 407 -5.24 -29.89 -14.84
CA SER A 407 -4.94 -28.48 -14.54
C SER A 407 -5.89 -27.50 -15.24
N GLY A 408 -6.20 -27.72 -16.53
CA GLY A 408 -7.12 -26.87 -17.28
C GLY A 408 -8.57 -26.90 -16.76
N ALA A 409 -9.05 -28.03 -16.26
CA ALA A 409 -10.40 -28.16 -15.70
C ALA A 409 -10.45 -27.57 -14.28
N LEU A 410 -9.46 -27.91 -13.44
CA LEU A 410 -9.30 -27.36 -12.10
C LEU A 410 -9.23 -25.83 -12.12
N TRP A 411 -8.42 -25.24 -13.01
CA TRP A 411 -8.27 -23.80 -13.13
C TRP A 411 -9.62 -23.10 -13.31
N SER A 412 -10.48 -23.59 -14.20
CA SER A 412 -11.82 -23.03 -14.37
C SER A 412 -12.71 -23.23 -13.14
N TRP A 413 -12.58 -24.36 -12.44
CA TRP A 413 -13.29 -24.58 -11.17
C TRP A 413 -12.88 -23.59 -10.07
N LEU A 414 -11.57 -23.39 -9.86
CA LEU A 414 -11.05 -22.46 -8.86
C LEU A 414 -11.40 -21.01 -9.22
N GLN A 415 -11.36 -20.65 -10.51
CA GLN A 415 -11.81 -19.33 -10.99
C GLN A 415 -13.30 -19.06 -10.76
N ASN A 416 -14.16 -20.06 -10.97
CA ASN A 416 -15.59 -19.92 -10.73
C ASN A 416 -15.86 -19.60 -9.25
N ILE A 417 -15.22 -20.35 -8.34
CA ILE A 417 -15.30 -20.15 -6.88
C ILE A 417 -14.84 -18.73 -6.52
N VAL A 418 -13.62 -18.34 -6.91
CA VAL A 418 -13.08 -16.98 -6.66
C VAL A 418 -13.99 -15.88 -7.23
N GLY A 419 -14.56 -16.10 -8.42
CA GLY A 419 -15.48 -15.16 -9.06
C GLY A 419 -16.76 -14.90 -8.25
N VAL A 420 -17.35 -15.95 -7.64
CA VAL A 420 -18.55 -15.81 -6.78
C VAL A 420 -18.20 -15.08 -5.49
N SER A 421 -17.09 -15.42 -4.82
CA SER A 421 -16.73 -14.78 -3.55
C SER A 421 -16.44 -13.29 -3.73
N ASN A 422 -15.78 -12.88 -4.82
CA ASN A 422 -15.60 -11.46 -5.16
C ASN A 422 -16.95 -10.74 -5.34
N GLN A 423 -17.94 -11.38 -5.99
CA GLN A 423 -19.31 -10.83 -6.06
C GLN A 423 -19.99 -10.78 -4.69
N ILE A 424 -19.81 -11.78 -3.82
CA ILE A 424 -20.32 -11.77 -2.44
C ILE A 424 -19.70 -10.60 -1.66
N ALA A 425 -18.41 -10.29 -1.86
CA ALA A 425 -17.76 -9.11 -1.29
C ALA A 425 -18.37 -7.80 -1.81
N TRP A 426 -18.61 -7.67 -3.12
CA TRP A 426 -19.26 -6.48 -3.70
C TRP A 426 -20.70 -6.29 -3.19
N LEU A 427 -21.46 -7.37 -3.07
CA LEU A 427 -22.80 -7.38 -2.46
C LEU A 427 -22.73 -6.89 -1.00
N SER A 428 -21.76 -7.37 -0.25
CA SER A 428 -21.50 -6.99 1.14
C SER A 428 -21.16 -5.51 1.29
N ILE A 429 -20.37 -4.94 0.38
CA ILE A 429 -20.06 -3.51 0.33
C ILE A 429 -21.34 -2.70 0.10
N GLY A 430 -22.20 -3.12 -0.85
CA GLY A 430 -23.49 -2.49 -1.12
C GLY A 430 -24.44 -2.51 0.09
N LEU A 431 -24.58 -3.67 0.74
CA LEU A 431 -25.41 -3.85 1.94
C LEU A 431 -24.91 -3.00 3.13
N SER A 432 -23.60 -3.00 3.37
CA SER A 432 -22.96 -2.22 4.45
C SER A 432 -23.13 -0.72 4.21
N SER A 433 -22.87 -0.25 2.99
CA SER A 433 -23.01 1.16 2.60
C SER A 433 -24.45 1.65 2.71
N TRP A 434 -25.43 0.83 2.31
CA TRP A 434 -26.85 1.13 2.46
C TRP A 434 -27.24 1.33 3.94
N LYS A 435 -26.82 0.44 4.84
CA LYS A 435 -27.07 0.57 6.28
C LYS A 435 -26.35 1.79 6.86
N PHE A 436 -25.05 1.95 6.58
CA PHE A 436 -24.22 3.08 7.02
C PHE A 436 -24.85 4.43 6.67
N ARG A 437 -25.16 4.66 5.39
CA ARG A 437 -25.78 5.91 4.92
C ARG A 437 -27.15 6.17 5.54
N ARG A 438 -27.98 5.13 5.72
CA ARG A 438 -29.30 5.26 6.36
C ARG A 438 -29.20 5.56 7.85
N ALA A 439 -28.17 5.04 8.54
CA ALA A 439 -27.88 5.41 9.93
C ALA A 439 -27.46 6.88 10.01
N TRP A 440 -26.51 7.31 9.17
CA TRP A 440 -26.02 8.70 9.12
C TRP A 440 -27.16 9.72 9.01
N VAL A 441 -28.05 9.50 8.03
CA VAL A 441 -29.22 10.37 7.80
C VAL A 441 -30.24 10.28 8.94
N ARG A 442 -30.50 9.09 9.51
CA ARG A 442 -31.45 8.94 10.63
C ARG A 442 -30.96 9.55 11.95
N GLN A 443 -29.66 9.57 12.18
CA GLN A 443 -29.05 10.19 13.36
C GLN A 443 -28.86 11.71 13.19
N GLY A 444 -29.34 12.29 12.09
CA GLY A 444 -29.29 13.73 11.84
C GLY A 444 -27.90 14.28 11.53
N ARG A 445 -26.89 13.41 11.29
CA ARG A 445 -25.53 13.87 10.97
C ARG A 445 -25.52 14.56 9.59
N PRO A 446 -25.02 15.80 9.46
CA PRO A 446 -24.94 16.48 8.18
C PRO A 446 -23.99 15.76 7.23
N LEU A 447 -24.24 15.90 5.92
CA LEU A 447 -23.42 15.25 4.88
C LEU A 447 -22.05 15.92 4.66
N SER A 448 -21.77 17.04 5.33
CA SER A 448 -20.50 17.75 5.34
C SER A 448 -19.45 17.11 6.26
N GLU A 449 -19.87 16.34 7.27
CA GLU A 449 -18.95 15.60 8.16
C GLU A 449 -18.29 14.39 7.45
N LEU A 450 -18.79 14.00 6.27
CA LEU A 450 -18.22 12.89 5.49
C LEU A 450 -16.97 13.33 4.72
N LYS A 451 -15.80 13.01 5.26
CA LYS A 451 -14.45 13.25 4.67
C LYS A 451 -14.36 12.89 3.18
N PHE A 452 -15.05 11.84 2.73
CA PHE A 452 -15.28 11.57 1.32
C PHE A 452 -16.73 11.22 1.02
N ARG A 453 -17.30 11.92 0.05
CA ARG A 453 -18.69 11.78 -0.37
C ARG A 453 -18.77 11.49 -1.87
N ALA A 454 -19.22 10.30 -2.23
CA ALA A 454 -19.69 10.00 -3.58
C ALA A 454 -21.07 10.65 -3.83
N ALA A 455 -21.09 11.98 -3.95
CA ALA A 455 -22.33 12.77 -3.83
C ALA A 455 -23.42 12.42 -4.85
N TRP A 456 -23.04 11.90 -6.01
CA TRP A 456 -23.94 11.52 -7.11
C TRP A 456 -24.47 10.08 -7.00
N THR A 457 -23.90 9.22 -6.14
CA THR A 457 -24.35 7.83 -5.95
C THR A 457 -25.34 7.66 -4.80
N TRP A 458 -25.61 8.69 -4.00
CA TRP A 458 -26.67 8.63 -2.97
C TRP A 458 -27.98 9.22 -3.52
N PRO A 459 -29.15 8.54 -3.39
CA PRO A 459 -29.40 7.29 -2.67
C PRO A 459 -29.39 5.99 -3.52
N TRP A 460 -29.24 6.09 -4.85
CA TRP A 460 -29.49 4.98 -5.78
C TRP A 460 -28.32 3.99 -5.96
N GLY A 461 -27.10 4.34 -5.56
CA GLY A 461 -25.88 3.57 -5.74
C GLY A 461 -25.81 2.29 -4.90
N PRO A 462 -26.02 2.32 -3.57
CA PRO A 462 -26.07 1.10 -2.76
C PRO A 462 -27.16 0.08 -3.20
N PRO A 463 -28.42 0.45 -3.51
CA PRO A 463 -29.38 -0.53 -4.03
C PRO A 463 -29.04 -0.97 -5.45
N PHE A 464 -28.45 -0.11 -6.30
CA PHE A 464 -27.94 -0.50 -7.61
C PHE A 464 -26.88 -1.58 -7.51
N VAL A 465 -25.88 -1.44 -6.62
CA VAL A 465 -24.86 -2.49 -6.38
C VAL A 465 -25.51 -3.77 -5.88
N VAL A 466 -26.39 -3.69 -4.87
CA VAL A 466 -27.08 -4.88 -4.33
C VAL A 466 -27.88 -5.62 -5.41
N ILE A 467 -28.70 -4.91 -6.20
CA ILE A 467 -29.54 -5.51 -7.24
C ILE A 467 -28.69 -6.07 -8.38
N THR A 468 -27.74 -5.29 -8.91
CA THR A 468 -26.94 -5.71 -10.06
C THR A 468 -26.00 -6.86 -9.70
N VAL A 469 -25.30 -6.81 -8.56
CA VAL A 469 -24.42 -7.90 -8.11
C VAL A 469 -25.22 -9.17 -7.81
N THR A 470 -26.41 -9.07 -7.22
CA THR A 470 -27.30 -10.24 -7.05
C THR A 470 -27.69 -10.85 -8.41
N ALA A 471 -27.98 -10.01 -9.41
CA ALA A 471 -28.22 -10.49 -10.77
C ALA A 471 -26.96 -11.10 -11.41
N LEU A 472 -25.76 -10.60 -11.11
CA LEU A 472 -24.51 -11.18 -11.61
C LEU A 472 -24.29 -12.60 -11.08
N ILE A 473 -24.51 -12.80 -9.79
CA ILE A 473 -24.45 -14.12 -9.14
C ILE A 473 -25.39 -15.11 -9.84
N ILE A 474 -26.63 -14.70 -10.14
CA ILE A 474 -27.63 -15.54 -10.83
C ILE A 474 -27.27 -15.79 -12.31
N ILE A 475 -26.69 -14.80 -13.00
CA ILE A 475 -26.27 -14.93 -14.40
C ILE A 475 -25.01 -15.81 -14.52
N GLN A 476 -24.15 -15.84 -13.51
CA GLN A 476 -22.90 -16.59 -13.53
C GLN A 476 -23.10 -18.08 -13.84
N GLY A 477 -24.06 -18.72 -13.17
CA GLY A 477 -24.38 -20.13 -13.44
C GLY A 477 -25.26 -20.38 -14.67
N TRP A 478 -25.65 -19.37 -15.45
CA TRP A 478 -26.52 -19.54 -16.63
C TRP A 478 -26.04 -20.66 -17.57
N SER A 479 -24.73 -20.68 -17.83
CA SER A 479 -24.11 -21.66 -18.73
C SER A 479 -24.13 -23.11 -18.23
N SER A 480 -24.39 -23.33 -16.94
CA SER A 480 -24.60 -24.67 -16.35
C SER A 480 -26.05 -25.15 -16.38
N VAL A 481 -26.99 -24.28 -16.76
CA VAL A 481 -28.43 -24.61 -16.82
C VAL A 481 -28.91 -24.65 -18.27
N ILE A 482 -28.43 -23.74 -19.12
CA ILE A 482 -28.92 -23.54 -20.49
C ILE A 482 -27.74 -23.62 -21.49
N PRO A 483 -27.83 -24.42 -22.57
CA PRO A 483 -29.02 -25.17 -23.03
C PRO A 483 -29.24 -26.52 -22.34
N THR A 484 -28.24 -27.07 -21.65
CA THR A 484 -28.28 -28.37 -21.00
C THR A 484 -27.76 -28.26 -19.57
N PHE A 485 -28.44 -28.91 -18.62
CA PHE A 485 -28.03 -28.87 -17.21
C PHE A 485 -26.74 -29.69 -16.99
N SER A 486 -25.69 -29.01 -16.53
CA SER A 486 -24.42 -29.60 -16.11
C SER A 486 -24.31 -29.50 -14.59
N ALA A 487 -24.55 -30.61 -13.88
CA ALA A 487 -24.49 -30.66 -12.42
C ALA A 487 -23.09 -30.26 -11.89
N VAL A 488 -22.03 -30.64 -12.61
CA VAL A 488 -20.63 -30.33 -12.27
C VAL A 488 -20.41 -28.81 -12.34
N ASP A 489 -20.77 -28.17 -13.46
CA ASP A 489 -20.60 -26.72 -13.60
C ASP A 489 -21.54 -25.95 -12.67
N PHE A 490 -22.76 -26.44 -12.42
CA PHE A 490 -23.71 -25.82 -11.50
C PHE A 490 -23.16 -25.78 -10.07
N VAL A 491 -22.58 -26.88 -9.58
CA VAL A 491 -21.88 -26.88 -8.29
C VAL A 491 -20.68 -25.93 -8.32
N SER A 492 -19.88 -25.95 -9.39
CA SER A 492 -18.74 -25.03 -9.56
C SER A 492 -19.12 -23.54 -9.46
N PHE A 493 -20.25 -23.15 -10.05
CA PHE A 493 -20.73 -21.76 -10.04
C PHE A 493 -21.49 -21.35 -8.78
N TYR A 494 -21.93 -22.28 -7.93
CA TYR A 494 -22.85 -21.96 -6.82
C TYR A 494 -22.49 -22.52 -5.45
N ILE A 495 -21.48 -23.39 -5.31
CA ILE A 495 -21.13 -24.05 -4.03
C ILE A 495 -20.87 -23.07 -2.86
N GLU A 496 -20.41 -21.85 -3.15
CA GLU A 496 -20.16 -20.85 -2.11
C GLU A 496 -21.42 -20.25 -1.50
N ILE A 497 -22.53 -20.15 -2.22
CA ILE A 497 -23.78 -19.57 -1.71
C ILE A 497 -24.34 -20.39 -0.54
N PRO A 498 -24.56 -21.73 -0.63
CA PRO A 498 -24.99 -22.52 0.50
C PRO A 498 -23.91 -22.59 1.59
N ALA A 499 -22.61 -22.56 1.25
CA ALA A 499 -21.55 -22.52 2.24
C ALA A 499 -21.63 -21.25 3.11
N LEU A 500 -21.77 -20.07 2.49
CA LEU A 500 -21.97 -18.79 3.17
C LEU A 500 -23.23 -18.80 4.04
N ILE A 501 -24.36 -19.30 3.50
CA ILE A 501 -25.63 -19.41 4.23
C ILE A 501 -25.50 -20.33 5.45
N VAL A 502 -24.86 -21.49 5.29
CA VAL A 502 -24.61 -22.44 6.39
C VAL A 502 -23.71 -21.81 7.46
N MET A 503 -22.63 -21.13 7.08
CA MET A 503 -21.75 -20.44 8.03
C MET A 503 -22.47 -19.29 8.77
N TYR A 504 -23.26 -18.49 8.05
CA TYR A 504 -24.06 -17.41 8.61
C TYR A 504 -25.06 -17.94 9.64
N ILE A 505 -25.86 -18.96 9.27
CA ILE A 505 -26.85 -19.56 10.17
C ILE A 505 -26.17 -20.26 11.36
N ALA A 506 -25.09 -21.00 11.14
CA ALA A 506 -24.38 -21.70 12.20
C ALA A 506 -23.82 -20.72 13.24
N TYR A 507 -23.14 -19.65 12.81
CA TYR A 507 -22.62 -18.63 13.72
C TYR A 507 -23.75 -17.91 14.47
N MET A 508 -24.83 -17.53 13.77
CA MET A 508 -26.02 -16.91 14.36
C MET A 508 -26.70 -17.79 15.42
N LEU A 509 -26.66 -19.12 15.27
CA LEU A 509 -27.19 -20.07 16.26
C LEU A 509 -26.23 -20.24 17.47
N ILE A 510 -24.92 -20.28 17.24
CA ILE A 510 -23.90 -20.47 18.28
C ILE A 510 -23.74 -19.22 19.16
N ARG A 511 -23.82 -18.02 18.58
CA ARG A 511 -23.51 -16.74 19.25
C ARG A 511 -24.71 -16.02 19.86
N ARG A 512 -25.90 -16.64 19.94
CA ARG A 512 -27.08 -16.00 20.54
C ARG A 512 -26.77 -15.50 21.96
N PRO A 513 -27.04 -14.22 22.29
CA PRO A 513 -27.08 -13.79 23.68
C PRO A 513 -28.06 -14.66 24.46
N ARG A 514 -27.71 -15.02 25.70
CA ARG A 514 -28.72 -15.48 26.65
C ARG A 514 -29.75 -14.36 26.78
N ALA A 515 -31.04 -14.68 26.78
CA ALA A 515 -32.08 -13.69 26.91
C ALA A 515 -31.98 -13.01 28.29
N SER A 516 -31.40 -11.80 28.33
CA SER A 516 -31.32 -11.00 29.55
C SER A 516 -32.73 -10.63 29.98
N SER A 517 -33.13 -11.11 31.16
CA SER A 517 -34.49 -11.00 31.68
C SER A 517 -34.64 -9.75 32.55
N ALA A 518 -34.42 -8.58 31.95
CA ALA A 518 -34.74 -7.29 32.55
C ALA A 518 -35.04 -6.25 31.45
N PRO A 519 -36.20 -5.56 31.47
CA PRO A 519 -36.36 -4.33 30.71
C PRO A 519 -35.43 -3.27 31.30
N ILE A 520 -34.64 -2.60 30.46
CA ILE A 520 -33.96 -1.36 30.85
C ILE A 520 -35.07 -0.33 31.12
N ALA A 521 -35.26 0.00 32.40
CA ALA A 521 -36.23 1.01 32.80
C ALA A 521 -35.73 2.39 32.33
N LEU A 522 -36.42 2.98 31.36
CA LEU A 522 -36.39 4.42 31.18
C LEU A 522 -37.07 5.07 32.39
N PRO A 523 -36.57 6.21 32.91
CA PRO A 523 -37.25 6.93 33.96
C PRO A 523 -38.53 7.57 33.41
N THR A 524 -39.67 6.91 33.60
CA THR A 524 -41.00 7.51 33.45
C THR A 524 -41.48 8.02 34.79
N GLU A 525 -41.87 9.29 34.84
CA GLU A 525 -42.90 9.72 35.79
C GLU A 525 -44.28 9.25 35.30
N THR A 526 -45.18 9.12 36.29
CA THR A 526 -46.65 8.99 36.25
C THR A 526 -47.35 7.76 35.64
N GLU A 527 -47.84 6.94 36.58
CA GLU A 527 -49.13 6.19 36.61
C GLU A 527 -49.27 4.77 36.01
N PRO A 528 -50.19 3.93 36.56
CA PRO A 528 -50.15 2.46 36.42
C PRO A 528 -51.41 1.82 35.75
N VAL A 529 -51.44 0.48 35.72
CA VAL A 529 -52.60 -0.44 35.48
C VAL A 529 -52.91 -0.78 33.99
N PRO A 530 -53.31 -2.03 33.60
CA PRO A 530 -53.25 -3.35 34.26
C PRO A 530 -52.46 -4.43 33.46
N GLN A 531 -52.40 -5.63 34.05
CA GLN A 531 -51.78 -6.86 33.51
C GLN A 531 -52.46 -7.41 32.24
N HIS A 532 -51.66 -7.91 31.29
CA HIS A 532 -52.10 -8.92 30.32
C HIS A 532 -51.16 -10.13 30.36
N HIS A 533 -51.71 -11.31 30.66
CA HIS A 533 -51.00 -12.58 30.58
C HIS A 533 -50.54 -12.85 29.14
N SER A 534 -49.29 -13.30 28.97
CA SER A 534 -48.80 -13.82 27.69
C SER A 534 -48.14 -15.20 27.83
N ILE A 535 -48.38 -16.04 26.82
CA ILE A 535 -48.11 -17.48 26.80
C ILE A 535 -46.61 -17.74 26.50
N PRO A 536 -45.95 -18.74 27.14
CA PRO A 536 -44.52 -18.98 26.96
C PRO A 536 -44.15 -19.50 25.56
N ARG A 537 -43.80 -18.59 24.64
CA ARG A 537 -43.36 -18.89 23.27
C ARG A 537 -41.87 -19.28 23.18
N ARG A 538 -41.51 -20.50 23.60
CA ARG A 538 -40.12 -21.01 23.39
C ARG A 538 -39.77 -21.37 21.94
N VAL A 539 -40.74 -21.80 21.13
CA VAL A 539 -40.48 -22.29 19.75
C VAL A 539 -40.40 -21.15 18.72
N TRP A 540 -41.23 -20.10 18.86
CA TRP A 540 -41.26 -18.98 17.90
C TRP A 540 -39.98 -18.12 17.91
N ASN A 541 -39.27 -18.06 19.04
CA ASN A 541 -38.02 -17.29 19.18
C ASN A 541 -36.82 -17.89 18.41
N VAL A 542 -36.96 -19.07 17.81
CA VAL A 542 -35.94 -19.62 16.90
C VAL A 542 -35.98 -18.90 15.56
N LEU A 543 -37.18 -18.64 15.03
CA LEU A 543 -37.41 -18.04 13.70
C LEU A 543 -37.36 -16.50 13.67
N THR A 544 -37.46 -15.83 14.83
CA THR A 544 -37.54 -14.35 14.92
C THR A 544 -36.24 -13.67 15.35
N TYR A 545 -35.19 -14.42 15.68
CA TYR A 545 -33.89 -13.84 16.01
C TYR A 545 -33.21 -13.32 14.75
N ASN A 546 -32.99 -12.00 14.69
CA ASN A 546 -32.32 -11.30 13.60
C ASN A 546 -31.16 -10.50 14.20
N ASP A 547 -29.93 -10.80 13.78
CA ASP A 547 -28.72 -10.12 14.29
C ASP A 547 -28.34 -8.88 13.48
N GLN A 548 -29.20 -8.44 12.56
CA GLN A 548 -28.98 -7.21 11.80
C GLN A 548 -28.88 -5.99 12.69
N VAL A 549 -27.86 -5.18 12.43
CA VAL A 549 -27.58 -3.94 13.14
C VAL A 549 -28.71 -2.92 12.92
N ASP A 550 -29.22 -2.32 14.00
CA ASP A 550 -30.22 -1.23 13.92
C ASP A 550 -29.54 0.11 13.61
N ILE A 551 -30.00 0.74 12.54
CA ILE A 551 -29.54 2.05 12.07
C ILE A 551 -29.89 3.20 13.04
N LYS A 552 -30.78 2.98 14.02
CA LYS A 552 -31.06 3.95 15.09
C LYS A 552 -30.01 3.95 16.20
N THR A 553 -29.43 2.79 16.53
CA THR A 553 -28.58 2.59 17.71
C THR A 553 -27.12 2.31 17.38
N VAL A 554 -26.79 2.06 16.11
CA VAL A 554 -25.41 1.88 15.66
C VAL A 554 -24.55 3.10 15.95
N ASP A 555 -23.45 2.89 16.66
CA ASP A 555 -22.49 3.95 16.96
C ASP A 555 -21.76 4.37 15.67
N LEU A 556 -21.81 5.67 15.35
CA LEU A 556 -21.11 6.28 14.22
C LEU A 556 -19.93 7.17 14.65
N LYS A 557 -19.70 7.37 15.95
CA LYS A 557 -18.60 8.20 16.46
C LYS A 557 -17.42 7.36 16.93
N ARG A 558 -17.69 6.21 17.56
CA ARG A 558 -16.66 5.27 17.99
C ARG A 558 -15.87 4.75 16.79
N ASP A 559 -14.56 4.78 16.90
CA ASP A 559 -13.59 4.44 15.83
C ASP A 559 -13.69 5.33 14.57
N GLU A 560 -14.41 6.46 14.59
CA GLU A 560 -14.34 7.45 13.51
C GLU A 560 -12.92 8.02 13.42
N HIS A 561 -12.38 8.11 12.22
CA HIS A 561 -11.04 8.64 12.02
C HIS A 561 -10.97 10.13 12.36
N GLU A 562 -10.08 10.52 13.25
CA GLU A 562 -9.67 11.90 13.45
C GLU A 562 -8.43 12.17 12.58
N GLU A 563 -8.41 13.27 11.83
CA GLU A 563 -7.27 13.71 11.03
C GLU A 563 -6.25 14.39 11.95
N GLU A 564 -4.96 14.08 11.81
CA GLU A 564 -3.94 14.66 12.69
C GLU A 564 -3.60 16.09 12.24
N PRO A 565 -3.22 17.02 13.14
CA PRO A 565 -2.98 18.43 12.76
C PRO A 565 -1.93 18.63 11.66
N GLY A 566 -0.96 17.70 11.53
CA GLY A 566 0.00 17.68 10.44
C GLY A 566 -0.63 17.36 9.08
N ASP A 567 -1.68 16.54 9.04
CA ASP A 567 -2.39 16.16 7.81
C ASP A 567 -3.12 17.36 7.19
N VAL A 568 -3.65 18.23 8.05
CA VAL A 568 -4.35 19.47 7.68
C VAL A 568 -3.35 20.49 7.10
N ALA A 569 -2.17 20.62 7.71
CA ALA A 569 -1.11 21.52 7.23
C ALA A 569 -0.55 21.08 5.87
N ASP A 570 -0.28 19.77 5.70
CA ASP A 570 0.12 19.18 4.41
C ASP A 570 -0.95 19.40 3.31
N ASP A 571 -2.24 19.37 3.69
CA ASP A 571 -3.34 19.63 2.76
C ASP A 571 -3.46 21.11 2.36
N GLU A 572 -3.30 22.06 3.29
CA GLU A 572 -3.31 23.50 2.97
C GLU A 572 -2.16 23.86 2.02
N GLU A 573 -0.94 23.39 2.30
CA GLU A 573 0.22 23.58 1.44
C GLU A 573 -0.01 22.98 0.03
N ARG A 574 -0.70 21.84 -0.03
CA ARG A 574 -1.07 21.14 -1.27
C ARG A 574 -2.16 21.87 -2.06
N GLU A 575 -3.17 22.42 -1.41
CA GLU A 575 -4.20 23.25 -2.07
C GLU A 575 -3.56 24.52 -2.67
N MET A 576 -2.67 25.20 -1.93
CA MET A 576 -1.91 26.34 -2.45
C MET A 576 -1.10 25.97 -3.71
N LYS A 577 -0.38 24.84 -3.68
CA LYS A 577 0.36 24.32 -4.85
C LYS A 577 -0.55 23.98 -6.04
N LEU A 578 -1.76 23.49 -5.79
CA LEU A 578 -2.75 23.15 -6.84
C LEU A 578 -3.51 24.36 -7.42
N HIS A 579 -3.52 25.49 -6.72
CA HIS A 579 -4.06 26.76 -7.22
C HIS A 579 -3.01 27.68 -7.85
N GLY A 580 -1.72 27.43 -7.63
CA GLY A 580 -0.61 28.20 -8.20
C GLY A 580 -0.38 28.01 -9.72
N ARG A 581 0.49 28.87 -10.28
CA ARG A 581 0.88 28.91 -11.71
C ARG A 581 1.29 27.54 -12.28
N TRP A 582 1.89 26.69 -11.43
CA TRP A 582 2.39 25.36 -11.78
C TRP A 582 1.39 24.21 -11.55
N ARG A 583 0.06 24.47 -11.44
CA ARG A 583 -0.92 23.44 -11.07
C ARG A 583 -0.87 22.13 -11.87
N TRP A 584 -0.49 22.18 -13.15
CA TRP A 584 -0.41 20.99 -13.99
C TRP A 584 0.78 20.10 -13.62
N PHE A 585 1.92 20.69 -13.26
CA PHE A 585 3.05 19.96 -12.69
C PHE A 585 2.66 19.34 -11.34
N TRP A 586 2.07 20.12 -10.42
CA TRP A 586 1.66 19.60 -9.11
C TRP A 586 0.58 18.51 -9.21
N ARG A 587 -0.35 18.60 -10.17
CA ARG A 587 -1.29 17.52 -10.48
C ARG A 587 -0.60 16.23 -10.90
N ILE A 588 0.46 16.30 -11.71
CA ILE A 588 1.25 15.12 -12.11
C ILE A 588 2.08 14.60 -10.92
N TYR A 589 2.78 15.49 -10.21
CA TYR A 589 3.59 15.17 -9.02
C TYR A 589 2.77 14.41 -7.96
N TYR A 590 1.58 14.91 -7.60
CA TYR A 590 0.68 14.27 -6.64
C TYR A 590 -0.09 13.06 -7.22
N ALA A 591 -0.14 12.89 -8.55
CA ALA A 591 -0.67 11.67 -9.18
C ALA A 591 0.36 10.52 -9.19
N VAL A 592 1.65 10.86 -9.20
CA VAL A 592 2.77 9.90 -9.24
C VAL A 592 3.31 9.58 -7.83
N GLY A 593 2.97 10.38 -6.81
CA GLY A 593 3.14 10.00 -5.40
C GLY A 593 4.57 10.14 -4.86
N LEU A 594 5.28 11.20 -5.24
CA LEU A 594 6.56 11.58 -4.65
C LEU A 594 6.32 12.31 -3.31
N PRO A 595 6.76 11.78 -2.14
CA PRO A 595 6.62 12.45 -0.85
C PRO A 595 7.76 13.45 -0.59
N VAL A 596 7.61 14.25 0.47
CA VAL A 596 8.64 15.19 0.95
C VAL A 596 9.75 14.42 1.71
N ASP A 597 11.01 14.59 1.31
CA ASP A 597 12.14 13.77 1.79
C ASP A 597 12.49 13.94 3.29
N VAL A 598 12.06 15.04 3.94
CA VAL A 598 12.32 15.30 5.36
C VAL A 598 11.61 14.26 6.23
N ASP A 599 10.30 14.05 6.04
CA ASP A 599 9.53 13.09 6.83
C ASP A 599 9.99 11.65 6.60
N ILE A 600 10.36 11.31 5.35
CA ILE A 600 10.98 10.02 5.04
C ILE A 600 12.29 9.84 5.82
N SER A 601 13.06 10.91 6.03
CA SER A 601 14.32 10.86 6.76
C SER A 601 14.10 10.68 8.26
N LEU A 602 13.13 11.38 8.85
CA LEU A 602 12.70 11.21 10.24
C LEU A 602 12.18 9.78 10.50
N GLU A 603 11.26 9.30 9.65
CA GLU A 603 10.72 7.93 9.69
C GLU A 603 11.82 6.85 9.56
N ARG A 604 12.85 7.08 8.74
CA ARG A 604 14.00 6.16 8.57
C ARG A 604 14.96 6.16 9.76
N LEU A 605 15.17 7.32 10.37
CA LEU A 605 16.07 7.49 11.52
C LEU A 605 15.39 7.13 12.85
N ALA A 606 14.07 6.97 12.86
CA ALA A 606 13.24 6.74 14.05
C ALA A 606 13.41 7.87 15.09
N VAL A 607 13.41 9.13 14.62
CA VAL A 607 13.51 10.34 15.44
C VAL A 607 12.42 11.34 15.06
N GLU A 608 11.98 12.14 16.02
CA GLU A 608 10.94 13.16 15.80
C GLU A 608 11.48 14.43 15.11
N TYR A 609 12.79 14.69 15.24
CA TYR A 609 13.47 15.81 14.59
C TYR A 609 14.92 15.44 14.23
N VAL A 610 15.55 16.25 13.37
CA VAL A 610 17.00 16.21 13.11
C VAL A 610 17.66 17.56 13.42
N ASP A 611 18.88 17.54 13.93
CA ASP A 611 19.61 18.77 14.26
C ASP A 611 19.97 19.60 13.02
N LEU A 612 20.32 18.96 11.90
CA LEU A 612 20.71 19.63 10.65
C LEU A 612 20.16 18.88 9.43
N PHE A 613 19.51 19.60 8.51
CA PHE A 613 19.13 19.08 7.19
C PHE A 613 19.66 20.02 6.09
N LEU A 614 20.15 19.44 5.00
CA LEU A 614 20.87 20.16 3.93
C LEU A 614 20.21 19.97 2.57
N ILE A 615 20.12 21.05 1.77
CA ILE A 615 19.97 20.90 0.31
C ILE A 615 21.31 20.39 -0.25
N HIS A 616 21.30 19.27 -0.98
CA HIS A 616 22.56 18.62 -1.42
C HIS A 616 23.34 19.39 -2.49
N ASP A 617 22.63 20.05 -3.41
CA ASP A 617 23.24 20.73 -4.55
C ASP A 617 22.33 21.84 -5.12
N PRO A 618 22.89 22.78 -5.90
CA PRO A 618 22.13 23.89 -6.47
C PRO A 618 21.42 23.64 -7.82
N PHE A 619 21.50 22.49 -8.49
CA PHE A 619 21.23 22.32 -9.95
C PHE A 619 19.81 22.61 -10.48
N LYS A 620 18.86 23.09 -9.68
CA LYS A 620 17.45 23.28 -10.08
C LYS A 620 17.09 24.71 -10.48
N GLY A 621 18.08 25.61 -10.56
CA GLY A 621 17.90 27.03 -10.83
C GLY A 621 17.23 27.79 -9.66
N THR A 622 17.31 29.12 -9.72
CA THR A 622 16.93 30.03 -8.62
C THR A 622 15.50 29.80 -8.08
N GLU A 623 14.49 29.66 -8.96
CA GLU A 623 13.09 29.51 -8.53
C GLU A 623 12.89 28.26 -7.66
N LEU A 624 13.42 27.10 -8.07
CA LEU A 624 13.31 25.87 -7.28
C LEU A 624 14.25 25.85 -6.08
N ARG A 625 15.48 26.37 -6.17
CA ARG A 625 16.39 26.50 -5.00
C ARG A 625 15.68 27.23 -3.86
N LEU A 626 15.07 28.38 -4.15
CA LEU A 626 14.35 29.19 -3.16
C LEU A 626 13.06 28.53 -2.66
N GLN A 627 12.35 27.77 -3.49
CA GLN A 627 11.18 27.00 -3.04
C GLN A 627 11.58 25.86 -2.10
N THR A 628 12.60 25.07 -2.46
CA THR A 628 13.12 23.99 -1.61
C THR A 628 13.64 24.54 -0.28
N TYR A 629 14.34 25.66 -0.30
CA TYR A 629 14.86 26.29 0.90
C TYR A 629 13.74 26.82 1.83
N ARG A 630 12.66 27.41 1.27
CA ARG A 630 11.46 27.76 2.06
C ARG A 630 10.84 26.54 2.74
N ALA A 631 10.66 25.43 2.01
CA ALA A 631 10.10 24.20 2.57
C ALA A 631 10.93 23.63 3.73
N LEU A 632 12.27 23.77 3.71
CA LEU A 632 13.10 23.40 4.86
C LEU A 632 12.92 24.37 6.05
N LEU A 633 12.74 25.67 5.81
CA LEU A 633 12.39 26.63 6.87
C LEU A 633 10.97 26.39 7.44
N ASP A 634 10.03 25.89 6.64
CA ASP A 634 8.70 25.46 7.12
C ASP A 634 8.81 24.21 7.98
N ALA A 635 9.58 23.20 7.56
CA ALA A 635 9.89 22.04 8.40
C ALA A 635 10.66 22.41 9.68
N GLN A 636 11.51 23.44 9.64
CA GLN A 636 12.17 23.99 10.83
C GLN A 636 11.15 24.64 11.79
N ARG A 637 10.22 25.46 11.27
CA ARG A 637 9.10 26.02 12.06
C ARG A 637 8.20 24.95 12.66
N ALA A 638 8.00 23.84 11.96
CA ALA A 638 7.26 22.67 12.44
C ALA A 638 8.03 21.81 13.47
N GLY A 639 9.24 22.20 13.88
CA GLY A 639 10.06 21.47 14.86
C GLY A 639 10.75 20.22 14.32
N LYS A 640 10.51 19.84 13.05
CA LYS A 640 11.08 18.66 12.38
C LYS A 640 12.59 18.79 12.11
N ILE A 641 13.10 20.01 12.02
CA ILE A 641 14.50 20.35 11.77
C ILE A 641 14.91 21.46 12.76
N ARG A 642 16.12 21.40 13.35
CA ARG A 642 16.62 22.52 14.18
C ARG A 642 17.39 23.57 13.37
N SER A 643 18.27 23.12 12.48
CA SER A 643 19.07 23.99 11.60
C SER A 643 18.92 23.59 10.14
N VAL A 644 18.72 24.58 9.28
CA VAL A 644 18.70 24.41 7.82
C VAL A 644 20.06 24.81 7.27
N GLY A 645 20.59 24.01 6.35
CA GLY A 645 21.80 24.35 5.61
C GLY A 645 21.73 23.96 4.13
N VAL A 646 22.86 24.13 3.46
CA VAL A 646 23.05 23.85 2.05
C VAL A 646 24.38 23.14 1.82
N SER A 647 24.55 22.52 0.66
CA SER A 647 25.79 21.87 0.24
C SER A 647 26.09 22.24 -1.21
N ASN A 648 27.36 22.49 -1.51
CA ASN A 648 27.86 22.96 -2.80
C ASN A 648 27.29 24.32 -3.26
N PHE A 649 26.91 25.21 -2.35
CA PHE A 649 26.42 26.54 -2.72
C PHE A 649 27.60 27.52 -2.83
N GLY A 650 27.85 28.04 -4.04
CA GLY A 650 28.71 29.21 -4.24
C GLY A 650 28.03 30.51 -3.79
N ILE A 651 28.80 31.61 -3.78
CA ILE A 651 28.35 32.93 -3.29
C ILE A 651 27.01 33.35 -3.92
N LYS A 652 26.85 33.19 -5.24
CA LYS A 652 25.62 33.58 -5.94
C LYS A 652 24.37 32.86 -5.42
N HIS A 653 24.47 31.59 -5.03
CA HIS A 653 23.33 30.81 -4.49
C HIS A 653 22.98 31.23 -3.05
N LEU A 654 23.97 31.65 -2.27
CA LEU A 654 23.76 32.19 -0.92
C LEU A 654 23.15 33.61 -1.00
N GLU A 655 23.59 34.41 -1.98
CA GLU A 655 22.99 35.72 -2.29
C GLU A 655 21.54 35.59 -2.74
N GLU A 656 21.18 34.60 -3.54
CA GLU A 656 19.77 34.35 -3.91
C GLU A 656 18.88 34.18 -2.67
N ILE A 657 19.32 33.38 -1.69
CA ILE A 657 18.59 33.15 -0.43
C ILE A 657 18.44 34.48 0.34
N ARG A 658 19.53 35.25 0.46
CA ARG A 658 19.58 36.52 1.19
C ARG A 658 18.71 37.60 0.52
N ALA A 659 18.83 37.75 -0.81
CA ALA A 659 18.05 38.68 -1.61
C ALA A 659 16.55 38.33 -1.64
N ALA A 660 16.20 37.05 -1.47
CA ALA A 660 14.81 36.61 -1.29
C ALA A 660 14.25 36.88 0.13
N GLY A 661 15.01 37.53 1.02
CA GLY A 661 14.60 37.87 2.38
C GLY A 661 14.50 36.67 3.32
N LEU A 662 15.16 35.55 2.99
CA LEU A 662 15.11 34.32 3.77
C LEU A 662 16.28 34.27 4.77
N GLN A 663 16.08 33.56 5.88
CA GLN A 663 17.13 33.33 6.88
C GLN A 663 18.33 32.62 6.23
N THR A 664 19.56 33.12 6.47
CA THR A 664 20.78 32.51 5.95
C THR A 664 20.98 31.08 6.47
N PRO A 665 21.55 30.16 5.67
CA PRO A 665 21.78 28.79 6.09
C PRO A 665 22.77 28.73 7.25
N SER A 666 22.52 27.87 8.23
CA SER A 666 23.44 27.67 9.36
C SER A 666 24.75 27.03 8.93
N VAL A 667 24.71 26.21 7.87
CA VAL A 667 25.86 25.47 7.33
C VAL A 667 25.89 25.56 5.81
N ASN A 668 27.08 25.76 5.24
CA ASN A 668 27.38 25.46 3.84
C ASN A 668 28.44 24.35 3.77
N GLN A 669 28.04 23.18 3.27
CA GLN A 669 28.91 22.01 3.14
C GLN A 669 29.59 22.02 1.76
N ILE A 670 30.91 22.18 1.69
CA ILE A 670 31.66 22.30 0.42
C ILE A 670 32.90 21.40 0.41
N GLU A 671 33.38 21.04 -0.78
CA GLU A 671 34.65 20.31 -0.92
C GLU A 671 35.78 21.24 -0.46
N LEU A 672 36.47 20.88 0.62
CA LEU A 672 37.50 21.74 1.19
C LEU A 672 38.62 20.91 1.81
N HIS A 673 39.84 21.17 1.33
CA HIS A 673 41.12 20.57 1.76
C HIS A 673 42.28 21.44 1.22
N PRO A 674 43.55 21.21 1.58
CA PRO A 674 44.65 22.10 1.21
C PRO A 674 44.82 22.39 -0.29
N PHE A 675 44.43 21.49 -1.20
CA PHE A 675 44.46 21.72 -2.65
C PHE A 675 43.25 22.49 -3.20
N CYS A 676 42.12 22.51 -2.48
CA CYS A 676 40.90 23.19 -2.91
C CYS A 676 40.30 23.93 -1.72
N GLN A 677 40.74 25.17 -1.49
CA GLN A 677 40.40 25.90 -0.26
C GLN A 677 39.16 26.79 -0.39
N GLN A 678 38.70 27.04 -1.62
CA GLN A 678 37.49 27.82 -1.94
C GLN A 678 37.40 29.19 -1.22
N LYS A 679 38.55 29.87 -1.06
CA LYS A 679 38.74 31.07 -0.24
C LYS A 679 37.63 32.14 -0.36
N PRO A 680 37.10 32.49 -1.56
CA PRO A 680 36.00 33.46 -1.68
C PRO A 680 34.71 33.01 -0.99
N ILE A 681 34.32 31.74 -1.14
CA ILE A 681 33.11 31.18 -0.51
C ILE A 681 33.30 31.09 1.01
N VAL A 682 34.50 30.71 1.46
CA VAL A 682 34.85 30.67 2.89
C VAL A 682 34.78 32.05 3.53
N ALA A 683 35.34 33.08 2.88
CA ALA A 683 35.29 34.46 3.35
C ALA A 683 33.84 34.96 3.47
N TYR A 684 33.03 34.74 2.42
CA TYR A 684 31.62 35.08 2.40
C TYR A 684 30.82 34.37 3.52
N CYS A 685 31.04 33.06 3.70
CA CYS A 685 30.38 32.30 4.76
C CYS A 685 30.75 32.86 6.15
N ARG A 686 32.04 33.19 6.38
CA ARG A 686 32.52 33.79 7.63
C ARG A 686 31.91 35.17 7.89
N GLU A 687 31.79 36.02 6.87
CA GLU A 687 31.16 37.34 6.95
C GLU A 687 29.67 37.27 7.34
N HIS A 688 28.96 36.23 6.87
CA HIS A 688 27.52 36.05 7.10
C HIS A 688 27.15 35.02 8.17
N GLY A 689 28.11 34.59 9.01
CA GLY A 689 27.86 33.67 10.12
C GLY A 689 27.47 32.24 9.70
N ILE A 690 27.76 31.87 8.45
CA ILE A 690 27.48 30.54 7.88
C ILE A 690 28.67 29.62 8.21
N ILE A 691 28.43 28.50 8.88
CA ILE A 691 29.49 27.55 9.24
C ILE A 691 29.90 26.76 7.99
N VAL A 692 31.21 26.69 7.73
CA VAL A 692 31.76 25.90 6.62
C VAL A 692 32.00 24.46 7.09
N GLN A 693 31.36 23.50 6.42
CA GLN A 693 31.55 22.07 6.66
C GLN A 693 32.34 21.46 5.49
N ALA A 694 33.57 21.03 5.76
CA ALA A 694 34.54 20.56 4.79
C ALA A 694 34.32 19.08 4.47
N TYR A 695 33.77 18.75 3.30
CA TYR A 695 33.71 17.37 2.83
C TYR A 695 34.92 17.02 1.94
N SER A 696 35.20 15.72 1.83
CA SER A 696 36.46 15.19 1.24
C SER A 696 37.77 15.72 1.88
N PRO A 697 37.86 15.99 3.20
CA PRO A 697 39.06 16.59 3.82
C PRO A 697 40.31 15.70 3.70
N LEU A 698 40.12 14.40 3.46
CA LEU A 698 41.18 13.39 3.27
C LEU A 698 41.50 13.11 1.79
N ILE A 699 41.06 13.97 0.85
CA ILE A 699 41.49 13.95 -0.56
C ILE A 699 41.26 12.58 -1.24
N ARG A 700 40.15 11.91 -0.90
CA ARG A 700 39.82 10.52 -1.29
C ARG A 700 40.94 9.49 -1.03
N GLY A 701 41.80 9.74 -0.03
CA GLY A 701 42.93 8.88 0.35
C GLY A 701 44.27 9.23 -0.29
N LYS A 702 44.31 10.22 -1.20
CA LYS A 702 45.56 10.72 -1.82
C LYS A 702 46.29 11.67 -0.88
N MET A 703 46.95 11.10 0.12
CA MET A 703 47.63 11.82 1.21
C MET A 703 49.17 11.65 1.17
N ASP A 704 49.69 11.23 0.02
CA ASP A 704 51.09 10.90 -0.29
C ASP A 704 51.95 12.12 -0.68
N HIS A 705 51.38 13.32 -0.68
CA HIS A 705 52.10 14.55 -1.00
C HIS A 705 53.24 14.82 0.02
N PRO A 706 54.46 15.21 -0.42
CA PRO A 706 55.63 15.34 0.46
C PRO A 706 55.39 16.21 1.70
N VAL A 707 54.71 17.35 1.55
CA VAL A 707 54.38 18.24 2.67
C VAL A 707 53.50 17.56 3.73
N PHE A 708 52.56 16.69 3.34
CA PHE A 708 51.74 15.97 4.31
C PHE A 708 52.56 14.94 5.08
N MET A 709 53.49 14.25 4.40
CA MET A 709 54.38 13.25 4.99
C MET A 709 55.44 13.87 5.91
N GLU A 710 56.01 15.01 5.52
CA GLU A 710 56.95 15.76 6.37
C GLU A 710 56.28 16.29 7.64
N LEU A 711 55.06 16.83 7.54
CA LEU A 711 54.31 17.31 8.69
C LEU A 711 53.81 16.16 9.58
N ALA A 712 53.40 15.03 8.98
CA ALA A 712 53.08 13.80 9.70
C ALA A 712 54.27 13.33 10.55
N ASN A 713 55.47 13.32 9.97
CA ASN A 713 56.70 12.98 10.70
C ASN A 713 57.04 14.02 11.79
N LYS A 714 56.95 15.32 11.49
CA LYS A 714 57.25 16.43 12.44
C LYS A 714 56.39 16.34 13.70
N HIS A 715 55.10 16.00 13.56
CA HIS A 715 54.14 15.95 14.66
C HIS A 715 53.95 14.55 15.26
N GLU A 716 54.62 13.52 14.74
CA GLU A 716 54.40 12.11 15.08
C GLU A 716 52.91 11.70 14.93
N ARG A 717 52.28 12.07 13.81
CA ARG A 717 50.86 11.84 13.53
C ARG A 717 50.64 11.27 12.13
N GLU A 718 49.49 10.63 11.88
CA GLU A 718 49.13 10.19 10.53
C GLU A 718 48.84 11.40 9.61
N PRO A 719 49.14 11.33 8.30
CA PRO A 719 48.79 12.39 7.34
C PRO A 719 47.31 12.80 7.38
N ALA A 720 46.41 11.84 7.67
CA ALA A 720 44.99 12.11 7.86
C ALA A 720 44.72 13.05 9.05
N GLN A 721 45.44 12.89 10.16
CA GLN A 721 45.32 13.76 11.33
C GLN A 721 45.83 15.18 11.02
N ILE A 722 46.91 15.32 10.24
CA ILE A 722 47.42 16.63 9.78
C ILE A 722 46.35 17.38 8.99
N LEU A 723 45.73 16.73 7.99
CA LEU A 723 44.69 17.34 7.15
C LEU A 723 43.44 17.74 7.95
N LEU A 724 43.02 16.89 8.90
CA LEU A 724 41.87 17.19 9.75
C LEU A 724 42.16 18.29 10.77
N ARG A 725 43.38 18.32 11.33
CA ARG A 725 43.82 19.36 12.26
C ARG A 725 43.92 20.73 11.57
N TRP A 726 44.44 20.78 10.34
CA TRP A 726 44.42 21.97 9.49
C TRP A 726 43.00 22.48 9.27
N SER A 727 42.05 21.59 8.92
CA SER A 727 40.64 21.94 8.75
C SER A 727 40.02 22.51 10.04
N LEU A 728 40.32 21.93 11.20
CA LEU A 728 39.81 22.41 12.49
C LEU A 728 40.43 23.75 12.91
N GLN A 729 41.73 23.96 12.66
CA GLN A 729 42.42 25.22 13.02
C GLN A 729 41.98 26.42 12.17
N HIS A 730 41.51 26.20 10.94
CA HIS A 730 40.83 27.24 10.15
C HIS A 730 39.36 27.51 10.58
N GLY A 731 38.84 26.73 11.54
CA GLY A 731 37.47 26.84 12.05
C GLY A 731 36.42 26.11 11.21
N PHE A 732 36.81 25.16 10.35
CA PHE A 732 35.88 24.36 9.57
C PHE A 732 35.49 23.07 10.30
N ILE A 733 34.34 22.50 9.95
CA ILE A 733 33.90 21.18 10.44
C ILE A 733 34.26 20.11 9.39
N PRO A 734 35.32 19.30 9.56
CA PRO A 734 35.67 18.27 8.59
C PRO A 734 34.74 17.04 8.65
N LEU A 735 34.47 16.44 7.49
CA LEU A 735 33.72 15.18 7.35
C LEU A 735 34.62 14.03 6.82
N PRO A 736 35.49 13.43 7.66
CA PRO A 736 36.29 12.26 7.27
C PRO A 736 35.43 10.99 7.19
N LYS A 737 34.92 10.67 6.00
CA LYS A 737 34.23 9.39 5.75
C LYS A 737 35.17 8.20 5.97
N SER A 738 34.82 7.32 6.93
CA SER A 738 35.50 6.04 7.16
C SER A 738 34.49 4.98 7.61
N ALA A 739 34.72 3.73 7.21
CA ALA A 739 34.05 2.54 7.74
C ALA A 739 35.02 1.61 8.51
N THR A 740 36.28 2.00 8.66
CA THR A 740 37.33 1.22 9.33
C THR A 740 37.49 1.71 10.78
N PRO A 741 37.22 0.88 11.81
CA PRO A 741 37.22 1.33 13.22
C PRO A 741 38.52 1.99 13.66
N ALA A 742 39.68 1.42 13.31
CA ALA A 742 41.00 2.00 13.65
C ALA A 742 41.20 3.40 13.06
N ARG A 743 40.75 3.64 11.82
CA ARG A 743 40.80 4.97 11.18
C ARG A 743 39.84 5.96 11.83
N ILE A 744 38.67 5.50 12.29
CA ILE A 744 37.73 6.35 13.03
C ILE A 744 38.35 6.80 14.36
N GLN A 745 38.99 5.88 15.10
CA GLN A 745 39.72 6.19 16.33
C GLN A 745 40.94 7.11 16.08
N SER A 746 41.67 6.93 14.97
CA SER A 746 42.77 7.82 14.59
C SER A 746 42.26 9.23 14.28
N ASN A 747 41.24 9.34 13.42
CA ASN A 747 40.64 10.61 13.02
C ASN A 747 39.95 11.38 14.17
N ALA A 748 39.69 10.75 15.32
CA ALA A 748 39.15 11.41 16.51
C ALA A 748 40.25 12.01 17.41
N ARG A 749 41.49 11.55 17.31
CA ARG A 749 42.64 12.04 18.09
C ARG A 749 43.27 13.25 17.40
N LEU A 750 42.63 14.41 17.57
CA LEU A 750 43.00 15.68 16.93
C LEU A 750 43.19 16.84 17.91
N TYR A 751 42.94 16.64 19.20
CA TYR A 751 42.93 17.69 20.22
C TYR A 751 44.17 17.69 21.12
N ASP A 752 45.04 16.69 20.94
CA ASP A 752 46.29 16.45 21.67
C ASP A 752 47.53 17.07 21.00
N PHE A 753 47.37 17.70 19.82
CA PHE A 753 48.43 18.42 19.11
C PHE A 753 47.87 19.61 18.33
N SER A 754 48.75 20.48 17.82
CA SER A 754 48.40 21.60 16.95
C SER A 754 49.51 21.88 15.94
N LEU A 755 49.11 22.23 14.71
CA LEU A 755 50.02 22.74 13.69
C LEU A 755 50.41 24.18 14.04
N ASP A 756 51.69 24.53 13.90
CA ASP A 756 52.17 25.89 14.10
C ASP A 756 51.88 26.79 12.87
N GLU A 757 52.16 28.09 13.00
CA GLU A 757 51.88 29.07 11.93
C GLU A 757 52.69 28.83 10.65
N GLU A 758 53.85 28.17 10.72
CA GLU A 758 54.62 27.81 9.54
C GLU A 758 53.98 26.60 8.85
N ASP A 759 53.64 25.56 9.59
CA ASP A 759 52.98 24.36 9.04
C ASP A 759 51.61 24.68 8.43
N MET A 760 50.83 25.56 9.07
CA MET A 760 49.57 26.07 8.52
C MET A 760 49.83 26.82 7.21
N ARG A 761 50.80 27.75 7.16
CA ARG A 761 51.17 28.46 5.92
C ARG A 761 51.65 27.53 4.82
N ARG A 762 52.41 26.48 5.14
CA ARG A 762 52.88 25.45 4.19
C ARG A 762 51.74 24.66 3.57
N LEU A 763 50.67 24.37 4.33
CA LEU A 763 49.46 23.73 3.81
C LEU A 763 48.59 24.73 3.02
N ASP A 764 48.47 25.97 3.49
CA ASP A 764 47.69 27.03 2.82
C ASP A 764 48.26 27.40 1.44
N ALA A 765 49.57 27.26 1.27
CA ALA A 765 50.29 27.46 0.01
C ALA A 765 50.02 26.37 -1.05
N LEU A 766 49.34 25.27 -0.71
CA LEU A 766 49.03 24.17 -1.64
C LEU A 766 47.74 24.41 -2.47
N ASP A 767 47.05 25.53 -2.29
CA ASP A 767 45.78 25.83 -2.97
C ASP A 767 45.94 25.87 -4.49
N GLN A 768 45.20 25.01 -5.18
CA GLN A 768 45.11 24.95 -6.64
C GLN A 768 43.73 25.44 -7.12
N GLY A 769 42.92 26.02 -6.22
CA GLY A 769 41.57 26.48 -6.52
C GLY A 769 40.70 25.34 -7.06
N LYS A 770 40.06 25.55 -8.22
CA LYS A 770 39.18 24.55 -8.84
C LYS A 770 39.94 23.32 -9.36
N ALA A 771 41.21 23.47 -9.77
CA ALA A 771 42.00 22.38 -10.32
C ALA A 771 42.39 21.34 -9.25
N GLY A 772 42.43 21.74 -7.98
CA GLY A 772 42.71 20.85 -6.86
C GLY A 772 41.51 20.07 -6.33
N ALA A 773 40.29 20.30 -6.84
CA ALA A 773 39.11 19.53 -6.44
C ALA A 773 39.26 18.06 -6.88
N VAL A 774 38.96 17.12 -5.99
CA VAL A 774 39.04 15.67 -6.27
C VAL A 774 37.67 15.01 -6.36
N THR A 775 36.59 15.78 -6.24
CA THR A 775 35.22 15.32 -6.38
C THR A 775 34.38 16.21 -7.31
N TRP A 776 33.07 16.03 -7.28
CA TRP A 776 32.12 16.83 -8.04
C TRP A 776 31.80 18.08 -7.24
N ASN A 777 32.26 19.24 -7.72
CA ASN A 777 32.18 20.51 -7.03
C ASN A 777 31.37 21.54 -7.86
N PRO A 778 30.03 21.57 -7.74
CA PRO A 778 29.15 22.37 -8.60
C PRO A 778 28.85 23.78 -8.06
N VAL A 779 29.78 24.43 -7.34
CA VAL A 779 29.55 25.76 -6.74
C VAL A 779 29.24 26.88 -7.75
N ASP A 780 29.61 26.69 -9.02
CA ASP A 780 29.44 27.69 -10.10
C ASP A 780 28.20 27.51 -10.99
N VAL A 781 27.48 26.37 -10.89
CA VAL A 781 26.39 26.01 -11.83
C VAL A 781 25.23 27.00 -11.73
N GLU A 782 24.45 27.19 -12.79
CA GLU A 782 23.35 28.18 -12.83
C GLU A 782 22.12 27.80 -11.98
#